data_AF-A0A969HBL8-F1
#
_entry.id   AF-A0A969HBL8-F1
#
_cell.length_a   1.000
_cell.length_b   1.000
_cell.length_c   1.000
_cell.angle_alpha   90.00
_cell.angle_beta   90.00
_cell.angle_gamma   90.00
#
_symmetry.space_group_name_H-M   'P 1'
#
loop_
_entity.id
_entity.type
_entity.pdbx_description
1 polymer ?
#
loop_
_entity_poly.entity_id
_entity_poly.type
_entity_poly.pdbx_seq_one_letter_code
_entity_poly.pdbx_strand_id
1 'polypeptide(L)'
;MKHLSLTLLSLILAAFILGAASPASSSAFILPPSSFNLQSALDAAQPGDTVQLPAGVYQGNFVIRKSINLEGLDWPILDGGNHGTVITIENTPDVTIRGLIIRNTGIRLDKEDAGISAYGSPRLWVENNRLENTLFGIKVKDSEDSRIINNIVGAKADLDVAARGDSILIWYSQNSQLIGNQISHGRDVVLWYNNGAVIRDNIIVDNRYGLHFMYCDDNVVENNRLEGNSVGAFLMYSRRLILRHNIFANNRGPSGYGIGLKDLDGVEASDNLFSGNRVGMYFDNSPWSLDVSQHFTRNAFTYNDIGLLFAPSVKRNYFSRNSFIDNAEQVGLTTSGTFEGNGFSVAGEGNFWSDYTGYDADGNGRGDLPYVSKSLFENMMDKNPALRLFQLSPAQQAIDLAARAFPIFQPQPKFSDDAPLLEPVMPAVSVPSAAPTWPLAVIALSFLALAVGVIATGKLNILRLASCVLHFTPHASRLTHHTPRTTGSMPMISITNLTKKFGQFTAVDNLSFEVAPGEAVALWGANGAGKTTVIRSLLGLLSASGELRVNGFDVLKEGKARAAIGYVPQELAFYDDLSARDTLLFYARLKRVPAARIDAALAEVGLVAHGAKPVAALSGGMKQRLALACALLANPPILVLDEPTSNLDTVARDEFIKLLLQQKVQGKTLLFTSHRLEEVEALASRVLVLDSGKLALTCLPAELAGRLGLRLTLKLIIPEPVRDNALSLLHAAGFTASRNGIGLRVDVLPTAKLAPVQALLAEKIEVNNFELENSQE
;
A
#
# COMPACT_ATOMS: atom_id res chain seq x y z
N MET A 1 73.20 32.92 42.54
CA MET A 1 72.07 33.62 41.91
C MET A 1 70.81 32.80 42.13
N LYS A 2 69.84 33.42 42.82
CA LYS A 2 68.38 33.25 42.81
C LYS A 2 67.75 31.84 42.71
N HIS A 3 67.05 31.52 43.80
CA HIS A 3 65.95 30.58 43.96
C HIS A 3 64.82 30.74 42.93
N LEU A 4 64.23 29.61 42.50
CA LEU A 4 62.78 29.27 42.47
C LEU A 4 62.68 27.87 41.83
N SER A 5 62.50 26.77 42.56
CA SER A 5 61.29 26.28 43.26
C SER A 5 60.18 25.80 42.32
N LEU A 6 59.92 24.49 42.42
CA LEU A 6 59.01 23.58 41.71
C LEU A 6 57.49 23.92 41.79
N THR A 7 57.11 25.19 41.97
CA THR A 7 55.72 25.62 42.23
C THR A 7 54.94 26.07 40.99
N LEU A 8 55.42 25.83 39.76
CA LEU A 8 54.76 26.28 38.54
C LEU A 8 54.07 25.19 37.69
N LEU A 9 54.29 23.89 38.00
CA LEU A 9 53.71 22.79 37.20
C LEU A 9 52.41 22.19 37.78
N SER A 10 52.04 22.54 39.02
CA SER A 10 50.81 22.09 39.68
C SER A 10 49.63 23.07 39.57
N LEU A 11 49.82 24.25 38.95
CA LEU A 11 48.80 25.32 38.86
C LEU A 11 48.10 25.42 37.49
N ILE A 12 48.47 24.60 36.51
CA ILE A 12 47.82 24.56 35.18
C ILE A 12 46.83 23.38 35.04
N LEU A 13 46.84 22.42 35.98
CA LEU A 13 45.92 21.27 35.96
C LEU A 13 44.64 21.46 36.81
N ALA A 14 44.46 22.59 37.49
CA ALA A 14 43.32 22.86 38.37
C ALA A 14 42.35 23.95 37.86
N ALA A 15 42.57 24.51 36.66
CA ALA A 15 41.79 25.63 36.12
C ALA A 15 40.80 25.25 35.00
N PHE A 16 40.51 23.95 34.79
CA PHE A 16 39.53 23.48 33.79
C PHE A 16 38.30 22.78 34.40
N ILE A 17 38.03 22.98 35.70
CA ILE A 17 36.88 22.36 36.39
C ILE A 17 35.87 23.37 36.95
N LEU A 18 36.09 24.68 36.87
CA LEU A 18 35.09 25.68 37.30
C LEU A 18 34.94 26.81 36.27
N GLY A 19 34.12 26.55 35.26
CA GLY A 19 33.56 27.55 34.34
C GLY A 19 32.06 27.32 34.24
N ALA A 20 31.32 27.98 35.12
CA ALA A 20 29.87 27.88 35.25
C ALA A 20 29.14 28.35 33.98
N ALA A 21 28.32 27.47 33.42
CA ALA A 21 27.05 27.83 32.83
C ALA A 21 25.97 27.12 33.65
N SER A 22 25.21 27.89 34.44
CA SER A 22 24.12 27.41 35.27
C SER A 22 23.08 26.68 34.40
N PRO A 23 22.67 25.43 34.71
CA PRO A 23 21.35 25.01 34.28
C PRO A 23 20.37 25.76 35.18
N ALA A 24 19.45 26.50 34.58
CA ALA A 24 18.29 27.00 35.29
C ALA A 24 17.54 25.79 35.86
N SER A 25 17.73 25.54 37.14
CA SER A 25 16.95 24.60 37.92
C SER A 25 15.57 25.20 38.16
N SER A 26 14.55 24.71 37.45
CA SER A 26 13.17 24.72 37.96
C SER A 26 12.53 23.36 37.72
N SER A 27 12.92 22.36 38.53
CA SER A 27 12.08 21.18 38.74
C SER A 27 11.12 21.51 39.88
N ALA A 28 10.07 22.27 39.59
CA ALA A 28 8.96 22.42 40.53
C ALA A 28 8.07 21.18 40.41
N PHE A 29 7.88 20.48 41.53
CA PHE A 29 6.97 19.35 41.63
C PHE A 29 5.58 19.88 41.95
N ILE A 30 4.64 19.74 41.01
CA ILE A 30 3.25 20.14 41.23
C ILE A 30 2.46 18.89 41.62
N LEU A 31 2.14 18.78 42.91
CA LEU A 31 1.22 17.77 43.42
C LEU A 31 -0.23 18.30 43.47
N PRO A 32 -1.19 17.54 42.93
CA PRO A 32 -2.63 17.76 43.03
C PRO A 32 -3.17 18.08 44.43
N PRO A 33 -3.86 19.22 44.67
CA PRO A 33 -4.62 19.42 45.91
C PRO A 33 -5.84 18.49 45.97
N SER A 34 -6.35 18.20 47.18
CA SER A 34 -7.34 17.17 47.53
C SER A 34 -8.77 17.32 46.93
N SER A 35 -8.99 18.26 46.00
CA SER A 35 -10.24 18.51 45.27
C SER A 35 -9.95 18.68 43.77
N PHE A 36 -9.32 17.67 43.17
CA PHE A 36 -8.46 17.86 42.02
C PHE A 36 -9.15 17.96 40.65
N ASN A 37 -8.75 18.97 39.87
CA ASN A 37 -8.95 19.05 38.42
C ASN A 37 -7.58 19.05 37.74
N LEU A 38 -7.29 18.00 36.95
CA LEU A 38 -6.00 17.84 36.26
C LEU A 38 -5.71 18.98 35.28
N GLN A 39 -6.71 19.43 34.52
CA GLN A 39 -6.51 20.51 33.56
C GLN A 39 -6.06 21.79 34.27
N SER A 40 -6.63 22.10 35.44
CA SER A 40 -6.20 23.27 36.22
C SER A 40 -4.75 23.18 36.68
N ALA A 41 -4.25 21.98 37.00
CA ALA A 41 -2.83 21.78 37.34
C ALA A 41 -1.91 21.94 36.14
N LEU A 42 -2.30 21.38 34.98
CA LEU A 42 -1.59 21.58 33.71
C LEU A 42 -1.54 23.06 33.33
N ASP A 43 -2.65 23.79 33.52
CA ASP A 43 -2.77 25.22 33.22
C ASP A 43 -1.95 26.09 34.19
N ALA A 44 -1.77 25.67 35.45
CA ALA A 44 -0.97 26.38 36.45
C ALA A 44 0.56 26.13 36.31
N ALA A 45 0.96 24.98 35.75
CA ALA A 45 2.37 24.62 35.58
C ALA A 45 3.14 25.62 34.71
N GLN A 46 4.43 25.84 35.01
CA GLN A 46 5.32 26.62 34.14
C GLN A 46 5.95 25.70 33.08
N PRO A 47 6.36 26.24 31.91
CA PRO A 47 7.14 25.47 30.95
C PRO A 47 8.40 24.87 31.59
N GLY A 48 8.62 23.57 31.39
CA GLY A 48 9.70 22.79 31.99
C GLY A 48 9.31 22.06 33.28
N ASP A 49 8.16 22.40 33.89
CA ASP A 49 7.74 21.77 35.14
C ASP A 49 7.37 20.30 34.98
N THR A 50 7.44 19.57 36.10
CA THR A 50 6.95 18.20 36.20
C THR A 50 5.68 18.15 37.03
N VAL A 51 4.58 17.72 36.39
CA VAL A 51 3.28 17.51 37.01
C VAL A 51 3.17 16.05 37.40
N GLN A 52 3.21 15.77 38.71
CA GLN A 52 3.11 14.41 39.24
C GLN A 52 1.68 14.10 39.65
N LEU A 53 1.13 13.04 39.07
CA LEU A 53 -0.25 12.63 39.26
C LEU A 53 -0.29 11.42 40.21
N PRO A 54 -0.81 11.55 41.45
CA PRO A 54 -0.94 10.44 42.38
C PRO A 54 -1.99 9.44 41.90
N ALA A 55 -1.96 8.22 42.44
CA ALA A 55 -2.96 7.20 42.16
C ALA A 55 -4.39 7.75 42.30
N GLY A 56 -5.19 7.53 41.27
CA GLY A 56 -6.54 8.07 41.19
C GLY A 56 -7.15 7.87 39.82
N VAL A 57 -8.45 8.18 39.70
CA VAL A 57 -9.16 8.21 38.41
C VAL A 57 -9.52 9.66 38.10
N TYR A 58 -9.01 10.14 36.97
CA TYR A 58 -9.19 11.49 36.48
C TYR A 58 -10.05 11.44 35.23
N GLN A 59 -11.28 11.88 35.36
CA GLN A 59 -12.27 11.86 34.29
C GLN A 59 -12.10 13.11 33.41
N GLY A 60 -12.08 12.92 32.10
CA GLY A 60 -12.11 13.99 31.12
C GLY A 60 -11.04 13.88 30.03
N ASN A 61 -10.99 14.93 29.22
CA ASN A 61 -10.04 15.11 28.13
C ASN A 61 -9.12 16.28 28.49
N PHE A 62 -7.82 16.08 28.33
CA PHE A 62 -6.78 16.99 28.81
C PHE A 62 -5.98 17.54 27.64
N VAL A 63 -5.62 18.82 27.72
CA VAL A 63 -4.84 19.49 26.69
C VAL A 63 -3.56 20.09 27.27
N ILE A 64 -2.44 19.80 26.61
CA ILE A 64 -1.10 20.29 26.93
C ILE A 64 -0.68 21.29 25.85
N ARG A 65 -0.36 22.52 26.27
CA ARG A 65 0.00 23.66 25.41
C ARG A 65 1.33 24.31 25.77
N LYS A 66 2.12 23.63 26.59
CA LYS A 66 3.38 24.10 27.17
C LYS A 66 4.27 22.90 27.42
N SER A 67 5.58 23.07 27.25
CA SER A 67 6.56 22.01 27.47
C SER A 67 6.50 21.59 28.93
N ILE A 68 6.12 20.35 29.22
CA ILE A 68 6.01 19.82 30.59
C ILE A 68 6.28 18.32 30.61
N ASN A 69 6.57 17.81 31.79
CA ASN A 69 6.58 16.37 32.05
C ASN A 69 5.35 15.98 32.85
N LEU A 70 4.49 15.14 32.30
CA LEU A 70 3.36 14.53 33.00
C LEU A 70 3.74 13.12 33.45
N GLU A 71 3.80 12.92 34.77
CA GLU A 71 4.27 11.67 35.38
C GLU A 71 3.24 11.08 36.32
N GLY A 72 2.90 9.81 36.14
CA GLY A 72 2.06 9.07 37.07
C GLY A 72 2.84 8.45 38.24
N LEU A 73 2.33 8.63 39.45
CA LEU A 73 2.76 7.92 40.66
C LEU A 73 1.74 6.82 40.96
N ASP A 74 2.19 5.56 40.92
CA ASP A 74 1.35 4.37 41.15
C ASP A 74 0.18 4.23 40.15
N TRP A 75 0.47 4.41 38.85
CA TRP A 75 -0.47 4.14 37.73
C TRP A 75 -1.83 4.85 37.82
N PRO A 76 -1.88 6.18 37.90
CA PRO A 76 -3.13 6.91 37.79
C PRO A 76 -3.83 6.67 36.46
N ILE A 77 -5.16 6.74 36.48
CA ILE A 77 -6.03 6.48 35.34
C ILE A 77 -6.57 7.80 34.80
N LEU A 78 -6.27 8.11 33.55
CA LEU A 78 -6.95 9.12 32.75
C LEU A 78 -8.05 8.45 31.93
N ASP A 79 -9.31 8.80 32.23
CA ASP A 79 -10.48 8.14 31.66
C ASP A 79 -11.27 9.13 30.80
N GLY A 80 -11.30 8.89 29.49
CA GLY A 80 -12.01 9.73 28.51
C GLY A 80 -13.53 9.55 28.51
N GLY A 81 -14.07 8.62 29.31
CA GLY A 81 -15.52 8.42 29.39
C GLY A 81 -16.18 7.98 28.08
N ASN A 82 -15.42 7.37 27.16
CA ASN A 82 -15.82 7.03 25.78
C ASN A 82 -16.13 8.24 24.90
N HIS A 83 -15.49 9.38 25.16
CA HIS A 83 -15.66 10.60 24.38
C HIS A 83 -14.30 11.24 24.05
N GLY A 84 -14.10 11.57 22.76
CA GLY A 84 -12.96 12.36 22.31
C GLY A 84 -11.58 11.71 22.53
N THR A 85 -10.55 12.53 22.36
CA THR A 85 -9.15 12.19 22.63
C THR A 85 -8.80 12.46 24.08
N VAL A 86 -8.16 11.53 24.80
CA VAL A 86 -7.90 11.68 26.25
C VAL A 86 -6.80 12.71 26.51
N ILE A 87 -5.67 12.66 25.82
CA ILE A 87 -4.60 13.66 25.93
C ILE A 87 -4.33 14.27 24.55
N THR A 88 -4.43 15.59 24.45
CA THR A 88 -4.07 16.34 23.24
C THR A 88 -2.88 17.24 23.51
N ILE A 89 -1.88 17.20 22.63
CA ILE A 89 -0.69 18.07 22.68
C ILE A 89 -0.70 18.93 21.42
N GLU A 90 -0.73 20.25 21.61
CA GLU A 90 -0.92 21.21 20.53
C GLU A 90 0.32 22.08 20.35
N ASN A 91 1.03 21.91 19.24
CA ASN A 91 2.14 22.77 18.79
C ASN A 91 3.19 23.05 19.89
N THR A 92 3.53 22.03 20.68
CA THR A 92 4.31 22.19 21.90
C THR A 92 5.49 21.21 21.90
N PRO A 93 6.74 21.68 21.94
CA PRO A 93 7.90 20.80 22.00
C PRO A 93 8.17 20.28 23.41
N ASP A 94 9.02 19.26 23.53
CA ASP A 94 9.62 18.81 24.81
C ASP A 94 8.54 18.43 25.85
N VAL A 95 7.60 17.58 25.43
CA VAL A 95 6.55 17.04 26.28
C VAL A 95 6.86 15.59 26.62
N THR A 96 6.84 15.26 27.92
CA THR A 96 6.91 13.87 28.39
C THR A 96 5.57 13.42 28.95
N ILE A 97 5.14 12.21 28.60
CA ILE A 97 3.99 11.51 29.20
C ILE A 97 4.45 10.13 29.64
N ARG A 98 4.40 9.84 30.95
CA ARG A 98 4.82 8.53 31.47
C ARG A 98 4.11 8.04 32.72
N GLY A 99 4.04 6.73 32.87
CA GLY A 99 3.52 6.06 34.07
C GLY A 99 1.99 6.16 34.22
N LEU A 100 1.26 6.35 33.13
CA LEU A 100 -0.20 6.53 33.15
C LEU A 100 -0.94 5.32 32.59
N ILE A 101 -2.15 5.09 33.09
CA ILE A 101 -3.19 4.32 32.39
C ILE A 101 -4.09 5.33 31.67
N ILE A 102 -4.25 5.20 30.36
CA ILE A 102 -5.07 6.09 29.53
C ILE A 102 -6.13 5.24 28.86
N ARG A 103 -7.40 5.51 29.08
CA ARG A 103 -8.45 4.61 28.60
C ARG A 103 -9.75 5.28 28.18
N ASN A 104 -10.57 4.49 27.49
CA ASN A 104 -11.94 4.83 27.09
C ASN A 104 -12.00 6.09 26.23
N THR A 105 -11.29 6.08 25.09
CA THR A 105 -11.43 7.13 24.07
C THR A 105 -12.83 7.09 23.45
N GLY A 106 -13.19 8.15 22.72
CA GLY A 106 -14.32 8.10 21.81
C GLY A 106 -14.14 7.14 20.64
N ILE A 107 -15.18 7.05 19.81
CA ILE A 107 -15.27 6.13 18.66
C ILE A 107 -15.36 6.87 17.31
N ARG A 108 -15.10 8.19 17.29
CA ARG A 108 -15.18 8.98 16.07
C ARG A 108 -13.93 8.80 15.21
N LEU A 109 -14.06 7.97 14.18
CA LEU A 109 -13.01 7.81 13.15
C LEU A 109 -12.71 9.11 12.40
N ASP A 110 -13.71 9.98 12.18
CA ASP A 110 -13.54 11.25 11.47
C ASP A 110 -12.77 12.30 12.29
N LYS A 111 -12.71 12.13 13.60
CA LYS A 111 -11.89 12.94 14.52
C LYS A 111 -10.64 12.24 14.98
N GLU A 112 -10.52 10.96 14.66
CA GLU A 112 -9.42 10.09 15.08
C GLU A 112 -9.23 10.17 16.60
N ASP A 113 -10.31 9.93 17.35
CA ASP A 113 -10.30 9.95 18.81
C ASP A 113 -9.18 9.03 19.35
N ALA A 114 -8.23 9.60 20.09
CA ALA A 114 -7.00 8.91 20.48
C ALA A 114 -6.76 8.88 21.99
N GLY A 115 -5.95 7.93 22.48
CA GLY A 115 -5.43 7.98 23.84
C GLY A 115 -4.51 9.19 24.00
N ILE A 116 -3.53 9.31 23.11
CA ILE A 116 -2.62 10.46 23.02
C ILE A 116 -2.61 10.94 21.57
N SER A 117 -2.82 12.23 21.36
CA SER A 117 -2.69 12.88 20.05
C SER A 117 -1.77 14.09 20.15
N ALA A 118 -0.70 14.09 19.37
CA ALA A 118 0.24 15.20 19.27
C ALA A 118 0.33 15.73 17.83
N TYR A 119 0.30 17.05 17.70
CA TYR A 119 0.45 17.76 16.44
C TYR A 119 1.46 18.89 16.58
N GLY A 120 2.42 19.03 15.65
CA GLY A 120 3.39 20.12 15.68
C GLY A 120 4.29 20.13 16.92
N SER A 121 4.55 18.97 17.52
CA SER A 121 5.07 18.82 18.89
C SER A 121 6.36 17.98 18.90
N PRO A 122 7.50 18.54 18.42
CA PRO A 122 8.75 17.78 18.28
C PRO A 122 9.34 17.42 19.65
N ARG A 123 10.15 16.35 19.68
CA ARG A 123 10.74 15.77 20.90
C ARG A 123 9.66 15.39 21.92
N LEU A 124 8.62 14.71 21.45
CA LEU A 124 7.61 14.10 22.28
C LEU A 124 8.13 12.77 22.85
N TRP A 125 8.01 12.57 24.16
CA TRP A 125 8.37 11.33 24.84
C TRP A 125 7.14 10.69 25.47
N VAL A 126 6.65 9.59 24.87
CA VAL A 126 5.57 8.77 25.41
C VAL A 126 6.15 7.47 25.91
N GLU A 127 6.33 7.34 27.23
CA GLU A 127 7.14 6.27 27.82
C GLU A 127 6.39 5.52 28.92
N ASN A 128 6.45 4.19 28.93
CA ASN A 128 5.94 3.37 30.04
C ASN A 128 4.46 3.65 30.39
N ASN A 129 3.59 3.82 29.39
CA ASN A 129 2.16 4.01 29.58
C ASN A 129 1.36 2.76 29.20
N ARG A 130 0.13 2.66 29.72
CA ARG A 130 -0.84 1.64 29.34
C ARG A 130 -2.07 2.30 28.74
N LEU A 131 -2.26 2.12 27.43
CA LEU A 131 -3.41 2.61 26.70
C LEU A 131 -4.42 1.46 26.54
N GLU A 132 -5.63 1.64 27.06
CA GLU A 132 -6.67 0.60 27.05
C GLU A 132 -7.94 1.08 26.38
N ASN A 133 -8.61 0.19 25.63
CA ASN A 133 -9.92 0.49 25.06
C ASN A 133 -9.89 1.79 24.21
N THR A 134 -8.83 1.95 23.41
CA THR A 134 -8.60 3.14 22.58
C THR A 134 -8.99 2.90 21.12
N LEU A 135 -9.63 3.86 20.47
CA LEU A 135 -9.87 3.81 19.03
C LEU A 135 -8.56 3.99 18.28
N PHE A 136 -7.88 5.12 18.49
CA PHE A 136 -6.47 5.31 18.16
C PHE A 136 -5.64 5.29 19.46
N GLY A 137 -4.50 4.61 19.48
CA GLY A 137 -3.66 4.59 20.68
C GLY A 137 -2.85 5.87 20.82
N ILE A 138 -1.73 5.94 20.08
CA ILE A 138 -0.80 7.06 20.09
C ILE A 138 -0.73 7.63 18.67
N LYS A 139 -1.08 8.90 18.51
CA LYS A 139 -1.01 9.63 17.24
C LYS A 139 0.02 10.74 17.34
N VAL A 140 0.96 10.74 16.40
CA VAL A 140 2.05 11.71 16.29
C VAL A 140 2.05 12.25 14.87
N LYS A 141 1.84 13.56 14.74
CA LYS A 141 1.79 14.24 13.45
C LYS A 141 2.66 15.49 13.44
N ASP A 142 3.43 15.71 12.38
CA ASP A 142 4.29 16.90 12.22
C ASP A 142 5.19 17.14 13.45
N SER A 143 5.73 16.06 14.04
CA SER A 143 6.37 16.04 15.37
C SER A 143 7.66 15.20 15.35
N GLU A 144 8.74 15.85 14.92
CA GLU A 144 10.08 15.29 14.76
C GLU A 144 10.68 14.71 16.04
N ASP A 145 11.57 13.71 15.91
CA ASP A 145 12.37 13.13 17.00
C ASP A 145 11.54 12.58 18.18
N SER A 146 10.34 12.08 17.87
CA SER A 146 9.43 11.51 18.86
C SER A 146 9.88 10.12 19.33
N ARG A 147 9.72 9.83 20.62
CA ARG A 147 9.98 8.50 21.20
C ARG A 147 8.72 7.92 21.82
N ILE A 148 8.40 6.70 21.40
CA ILE A 148 7.29 5.90 21.88
C ILE A 148 7.92 4.61 22.44
N ILE A 149 8.14 4.58 23.75
CA ILE A 149 8.97 3.54 24.39
C ILE A 149 8.21 2.79 25.48
N ASN A 150 8.27 1.46 25.46
CA ASN A 150 7.74 0.58 26.51
C ASN A 150 6.26 0.80 26.84
N ASN A 151 5.45 1.18 25.85
CA ASN A 151 4.01 1.34 26.05
C ASN A 151 3.26 0.04 25.78
N ILE A 152 2.18 -0.18 26.51
CA ILE A 152 1.19 -1.22 26.22
C ILE A 152 0.01 -0.53 25.54
N VAL A 153 -0.31 -0.89 24.30
CA VAL A 153 -1.38 -0.28 23.51
C VAL A 153 -2.42 -1.32 23.12
N GLY A 154 -3.60 -1.22 23.73
CA GLY A 154 -4.75 -2.08 23.49
C GLY A 154 -5.92 -1.32 22.85
N ALA A 155 -6.38 -1.80 21.70
CA ALA A 155 -7.49 -1.19 20.98
C ALA A 155 -8.87 -1.54 21.57
N LYS A 156 -9.92 -0.88 21.06
CA LYS A 156 -11.33 -1.26 21.29
C LYS A 156 -11.66 -2.61 20.63
N ALA A 157 -11.45 -3.70 21.37
CA ALA A 157 -11.59 -5.06 20.88
C ALA A 157 -13.03 -5.44 20.48
N ASP A 158 -14.04 -4.73 21.00
CA ASP A 158 -15.46 -4.88 20.69
C ASP A 158 -15.84 -4.37 19.29
N LEU A 159 -14.98 -3.55 18.67
CA LEU A 159 -15.17 -3.10 17.29
C LEU A 159 -14.66 -4.13 16.29
N ASP A 160 -15.35 -4.24 15.15
CA ASP A 160 -14.84 -4.94 13.98
C ASP A 160 -13.54 -4.27 13.48
N VAL A 161 -12.64 -5.04 12.89
CA VAL A 161 -11.31 -4.59 12.40
C VAL A 161 -11.44 -3.37 11.48
N ALA A 162 -12.48 -3.33 10.64
CA ALA A 162 -12.73 -2.19 9.74
C ALA A 162 -13.13 -0.88 10.46
N ALA A 163 -13.67 -1.00 11.68
CA ALA A 163 -14.11 0.12 12.51
C ALA A 163 -13.07 0.51 13.60
N ARG A 164 -12.02 -0.30 13.80
CA ARG A 164 -10.90 0.04 14.69
C ARG A 164 -10.04 1.17 14.08
N GLY A 165 -9.46 1.98 14.95
CA GLY A 165 -8.40 2.92 14.57
C GLY A 165 -7.01 2.28 14.69
N ASP A 166 -5.99 3.09 14.42
CA ASP A 166 -4.61 2.65 14.42
C ASP A 166 -4.03 2.69 15.83
N SER A 167 -3.32 1.63 16.22
CA SER A 167 -2.72 1.55 17.56
C SER A 167 -1.66 2.62 17.73
N ILE A 168 -0.81 2.79 16.71
CA ILE A 168 0.15 3.87 16.64
C ILE A 168 0.10 4.44 15.23
N LEU A 169 -0.02 5.76 15.12
CA LEU A 169 -0.02 6.49 13.85
C LEU A 169 1.04 7.58 13.90
N ILE A 170 2.05 7.46 13.04
CA ILE A 170 3.09 8.47 12.83
C ILE A 170 2.96 9.03 11.43
N TRP A 171 2.88 10.36 11.34
CA TRP A 171 2.59 11.06 10.09
C TRP A 171 3.48 12.29 9.94
N TYR A 172 4.29 12.35 8.87
CA TYR A 172 5.24 13.46 8.62
C TYR A 172 6.08 13.78 9.86
N SER A 173 6.86 12.81 10.35
CA SER A 173 7.66 13.01 11.56
C SER A 173 8.91 12.14 11.46
N GLN A 174 10.08 12.69 11.17
CA GLN A 174 11.34 11.97 11.00
C GLN A 174 11.94 11.50 12.34
N ASN A 175 12.92 10.59 12.24
CA ASN A 175 13.75 10.09 13.34
C ASN A 175 12.96 9.53 14.54
N SER A 176 11.75 9.02 14.29
CA SER A 176 10.88 8.47 15.33
C SER A 176 11.44 7.16 15.88
N GLN A 177 11.29 6.96 17.19
CA GLN A 177 11.71 5.72 17.86
C GLN A 177 10.51 4.99 18.43
N LEU A 178 10.30 3.75 18.00
CA LEU A 178 9.29 2.84 18.53
C LEU A 178 10.02 1.66 19.15
N ILE A 179 10.18 1.67 20.47
CA ILE A 179 11.05 0.70 21.16
C ILE A 179 10.31 0.00 22.28
N GLY A 180 10.34 -1.34 22.31
CA GLY A 180 9.86 -2.12 23.46
C GLY A 180 8.34 -2.08 23.68
N ASN A 181 7.55 -1.64 22.69
CA ASN A 181 6.10 -1.51 22.86
C ASN A 181 5.39 -2.87 22.68
N GLN A 182 4.30 -3.05 23.42
CA GLN A 182 3.39 -4.20 23.28
C GLN A 182 2.07 -3.72 22.72
N ILE A 183 1.73 -4.15 21.51
CA ILE A 183 0.61 -3.64 20.73
C ILE A 183 -0.28 -4.82 20.36
N SER A 184 -1.58 -4.71 20.63
CA SER A 184 -2.50 -5.79 20.28
C SER A 184 -3.87 -5.35 19.81
N HIS A 185 -4.50 -6.18 18.98
CA HIS A 185 -5.88 -6.06 18.53
C HIS A 185 -6.22 -4.75 17.80
N GLY A 186 -5.23 -3.99 17.36
CA GLY A 186 -5.40 -2.75 16.61
C GLY A 186 -5.76 -2.98 15.16
N ARG A 187 -6.06 -1.89 14.45
CA ARG A 187 -6.08 -1.94 12.98
C ARG A 187 -4.64 -2.03 12.48
N ASP A 188 -3.89 -0.94 12.52
CA ASP A 188 -2.54 -0.89 11.98
C ASP A 188 -1.57 -0.18 12.96
N VAL A 189 -0.27 -0.45 12.83
CA VAL A 189 0.81 0.46 13.27
C VAL A 189 1.37 1.12 12.03
N VAL A 190 1.14 2.43 11.91
CA VAL A 190 1.28 3.16 10.66
C VAL A 190 2.41 4.19 10.76
N LEU A 191 3.33 4.16 9.81
CA LEU A 191 4.38 5.15 9.64
C LEU A 191 4.31 5.70 8.21
N TRP A 192 3.94 6.97 8.08
CA TRP A 192 3.81 7.65 6.78
C TRP A 192 4.76 8.85 6.74
N TYR A 193 5.58 8.93 5.69
CA TYR A 193 6.56 10.00 5.50
C TYR A 193 7.51 10.16 6.70
N ASN A 194 8.08 9.04 7.14
CA ASN A 194 8.93 8.95 8.31
C ASN A 194 10.23 8.24 7.96
N ASN A 195 11.31 9.01 7.87
CA ASN A 195 12.65 8.54 7.55
C ASN A 195 13.53 8.51 8.80
N GLY A 196 14.56 7.66 8.78
CA GLY A 196 15.54 7.52 9.87
C GLY A 196 14.96 6.95 11.17
N ALA A 197 13.82 6.27 11.12
CA ALA A 197 13.17 5.68 12.27
C ALA A 197 13.82 4.37 12.73
N VAL A 198 13.72 4.14 14.04
CA VAL A 198 14.18 2.92 14.69
C VAL A 198 12.98 2.22 15.32
N ILE A 199 12.63 1.05 14.78
CA ILE A 199 11.56 0.18 15.27
C ILE A 199 12.22 -1.05 15.86
N ARG A 200 12.27 -1.13 17.20
CA ARG A 200 13.06 -2.15 17.89
C ARG A 200 12.33 -2.82 19.05
N ASP A 201 12.53 -4.12 19.24
CA ASP A 201 12.09 -4.87 20.43
C ASP A 201 10.56 -4.79 20.68
N ASN A 202 9.75 -4.51 19.66
CA ASN A 202 8.30 -4.42 19.81
C ASN A 202 7.63 -5.79 19.65
N ILE A 203 6.52 -5.99 20.36
CA ILE A 203 5.63 -7.14 20.23
C ILE A 203 4.30 -6.64 19.67
N ILE A 204 3.95 -7.10 18.47
CA ILE A 204 2.76 -6.67 17.74
C ILE A 204 1.93 -7.89 17.35
N VAL A 205 0.77 -8.03 17.98
CA VAL A 205 -0.05 -9.24 17.87
C VAL A 205 -1.50 -8.96 17.50
N ASP A 206 -2.08 -9.83 16.68
CA ASP A 206 -3.51 -9.81 16.33
C ASP A 206 -4.01 -8.47 15.73
N ASN A 207 -3.13 -7.74 15.02
CA ASN A 207 -3.50 -6.55 14.26
C ASN A 207 -3.88 -6.91 12.80
N ARG A 208 -4.46 -5.96 12.07
CA ARG A 208 -4.58 -6.09 10.61
C ARG A 208 -3.20 -5.97 9.96
N TYR A 209 -2.54 -4.83 10.14
CA TYR A 209 -1.12 -4.67 9.78
C TYR A 209 -0.28 -4.52 11.04
N GLY A 210 0.66 -5.44 11.24
CA GLY A 210 1.61 -5.34 12.35
C GLY A 210 2.51 -4.10 12.19
N LEU A 211 3.07 -3.87 11.00
CA LEU A 211 3.71 -2.61 10.60
C LEU A 211 3.23 -2.21 9.18
N HIS A 212 2.96 -0.94 8.97
CA HIS A 212 2.49 -0.39 7.71
C HIS A 212 3.27 0.87 7.35
N PHE A 213 4.18 0.75 6.38
CA PHE A 213 5.03 1.86 5.93
C PHE A 213 4.51 2.43 4.61
N MET A 214 4.53 3.75 4.51
CA MET A 214 4.33 4.49 3.26
C MET A 214 5.37 5.60 3.18
N TYR A 215 6.25 5.56 2.18
CA TYR A 215 7.28 6.60 1.95
C TYR A 215 8.21 6.80 3.16
N CYS A 216 8.92 5.75 3.55
CA CYS A 216 9.67 5.66 4.80
C CYS A 216 11.10 5.19 4.54
N ASP A 217 12.01 6.11 4.24
CA ASP A 217 13.38 5.80 3.84
C ASP A 217 14.34 5.67 5.04
N ASP A 218 15.42 4.90 4.87
CA ASP A 218 16.52 4.83 5.85
C ASP A 218 16.11 4.32 7.25
N ASN A 219 15.07 3.49 7.31
CA ASN A 219 14.54 2.96 8.56
C ASN A 219 15.16 1.61 8.95
N VAL A 220 15.30 1.40 10.26
CA VAL A 220 15.78 0.15 10.86
C VAL A 220 14.63 -0.52 11.59
N VAL A 221 14.34 -1.77 11.23
CA VAL A 221 13.36 -2.63 11.90
C VAL A 221 14.11 -3.85 12.45
N GLU A 222 14.25 -3.95 13.77
CA GLU A 222 15.03 -5.03 14.35
C GLU A 222 14.47 -5.63 15.65
N ASN A 223 14.71 -6.91 15.89
CA ASN A 223 14.28 -7.63 17.10
C ASN A 223 12.77 -7.55 17.40
N ASN A 224 11.93 -7.30 16.40
CA ASN A 224 10.48 -7.21 16.61
C ASN A 224 9.82 -8.58 16.46
N ARG A 225 8.71 -8.79 17.17
CA ARG A 225 7.83 -9.95 17.02
C ARG A 225 6.48 -9.52 16.49
N LEU A 226 6.15 -9.96 15.28
CA LEU A 226 4.90 -9.66 14.58
C LEU A 226 4.16 -10.98 14.34
N GLU A 227 3.18 -11.27 15.19
CA GLU A 227 2.52 -12.57 15.23
C GLU A 227 0.99 -12.52 15.15
N GLY A 228 0.38 -13.46 14.43
CA GLY A 228 -1.08 -13.58 14.37
C GLY A 228 -1.77 -12.42 13.66
N ASN A 229 -1.02 -11.55 12.98
CA ASN A 229 -1.59 -10.42 12.25
C ASN A 229 -2.18 -10.90 10.91
N SER A 230 -3.05 -10.09 10.30
CA SER A 230 -3.49 -10.36 8.92
C SER A 230 -2.33 -10.26 7.92
N VAL A 231 -1.42 -9.30 8.16
CA VAL A 231 -0.10 -9.18 7.55
C VAL A 231 0.88 -8.69 8.61
N GLY A 232 2.04 -9.33 8.73
CA GLY A 232 3.07 -8.97 9.70
C GLY A 232 3.60 -7.55 9.45
N ALA A 233 4.29 -7.32 8.34
CA ALA A 233 4.62 -5.97 7.88
C ALA A 233 4.30 -5.78 6.40
N PHE A 234 3.83 -4.60 6.03
CA PHE A 234 3.65 -4.19 4.65
C PHE A 234 4.40 -2.88 4.40
N LEU A 235 5.40 -2.96 3.53
CA LEU A 235 6.39 -1.93 3.32
C LEU A 235 6.25 -1.38 1.89
N MET A 236 5.91 -0.10 1.77
CA MET A 236 5.53 0.49 0.49
C MET A 236 6.31 1.78 0.18
N TYR A 237 6.72 1.94 -1.08
CA TYR A 237 7.28 3.19 -1.63
C TYR A 237 8.49 3.73 -0.87
N SER A 238 9.35 2.85 -0.36
CA SER A 238 10.40 3.17 0.61
C SER A 238 11.77 2.65 0.16
N ARG A 239 12.84 3.22 0.69
CA ARG A 239 14.20 2.92 0.25
C ARG A 239 15.15 2.68 1.42
N ARG A 240 16.17 1.85 1.19
CA ARG A 240 17.29 1.62 2.14
C ARG A 240 16.81 1.16 3.52
N LEU A 241 15.97 0.13 3.53
CA LEU A 241 15.44 -0.46 4.75
C LEU A 241 16.35 -1.58 5.26
N ILE A 242 16.65 -1.56 6.57
CA ILE A 242 17.38 -2.62 7.24
C ILE A 242 16.41 -3.41 8.12
N LEU A 243 16.26 -4.71 7.83
CA LEU A 243 15.39 -5.63 8.54
C LEU A 243 16.24 -6.74 9.18
N ARG A 244 16.35 -6.80 10.52
CA ARG A 244 17.14 -7.87 11.15
C ARG A 244 16.61 -8.46 12.44
N HIS A 245 16.82 -9.76 12.64
CA HIS A 245 16.45 -10.46 13.88
C HIS A 245 14.94 -10.37 14.24
N ASN A 246 14.08 -10.11 13.26
CA ASN A 246 12.64 -10.04 13.49
C ASN A 246 12.00 -11.43 13.35
N ILE A 247 10.87 -11.61 14.05
CA ILE A 247 10.03 -12.80 13.98
C ILE A 247 8.69 -12.41 13.35
N PHE A 248 8.37 -12.99 12.20
CA PHE A 248 7.08 -12.89 11.53
C PHE A 248 6.42 -14.27 11.57
N ALA A 249 5.47 -14.45 12.50
CA ALA A 249 4.92 -15.76 12.80
C ALA A 249 3.40 -15.82 12.65
N ASN A 250 2.89 -16.92 12.11
CA ASN A 250 1.45 -17.24 12.11
C ASN A 250 0.55 -16.13 11.54
N ASN A 251 1.07 -15.28 10.64
CA ASN A 251 0.28 -14.20 10.06
C ASN A 251 -0.67 -14.79 9.00
N ARG A 252 -1.97 -14.59 9.21
CA ARG A 252 -3.04 -15.23 8.45
C ARG A 252 -4.16 -14.22 8.18
N GLY A 253 -4.54 -14.11 6.92
CA GLY A 253 -5.57 -13.18 6.45
C GLY A 253 -5.77 -13.36 4.94
N PRO A 254 -6.54 -12.48 4.27
CA PRO A 254 -6.71 -12.53 2.81
C PRO A 254 -5.36 -12.55 2.06
N SER A 255 -4.36 -11.82 2.58
CA SER A 255 -2.99 -11.82 2.09
C SER A 255 -2.08 -12.74 2.91
N GLY A 256 -2.07 -12.60 4.26
CA GLY A 256 -1.36 -13.51 5.16
C GLY A 256 0.17 -13.48 5.01
N TYR A 257 0.73 -12.31 4.71
CA TYR A 257 2.17 -12.14 4.48
C TYR A 257 2.90 -11.98 5.82
N GLY A 258 4.08 -12.60 5.96
CA GLY A 258 5.04 -12.24 6.99
C GLY A 258 5.54 -10.82 6.74
N ILE A 259 6.14 -10.60 5.56
CA ILE A 259 6.39 -9.26 5.03
C ILE A 259 5.90 -9.16 3.58
N GLY A 260 5.28 -8.05 3.20
CA GLY A 260 5.11 -7.68 1.79
C GLY A 260 5.91 -6.43 1.43
N LEU A 261 6.62 -6.50 0.31
CA LEU A 261 7.42 -5.42 -0.27
C LEU A 261 6.71 -4.92 -1.53
N LYS A 262 6.42 -3.62 -1.59
CA LYS A 262 5.81 -2.99 -2.76
C LYS A 262 6.53 -1.71 -3.14
N ASP A 263 7.04 -1.65 -4.36
CA ASP A 263 7.77 -0.49 -4.87
C ASP A 263 8.89 -0.03 -3.89
N LEU A 264 9.68 -0.99 -3.39
CA LEU A 264 10.81 -0.71 -2.51
C LEU A 264 12.13 -0.63 -3.28
N ASP A 265 13.17 -0.03 -2.71
CA ASP A 265 14.54 -0.11 -3.22
C ASP A 265 15.55 -0.35 -2.09
N GLY A 266 16.53 -1.22 -2.34
CA GLY A 266 17.70 -1.37 -1.47
C GLY A 266 17.38 -1.94 -0.08
N VAL A 267 16.47 -2.92 0.00
CA VAL A 267 16.21 -3.65 1.25
C VAL A 267 17.37 -4.59 1.56
N GLU A 268 17.85 -4.52 2.80
CA GLU A 268 18.76 -5.48 3.41
C GLU A 268 18.04 -6.21 4.54
N ALA A 269 17.72 -7.49 4.32
CA ALA A 269 17.05 -8.32 5.30
C ALA A 269 17.94 -9.48 5.75
N SER A 270 18.29 -9.52 7.04
CA SER A 270 19.17 -10.54 7.57
C SER A 270 18.71 -11.14 8.90
N ASP A 271 18.96 -12.43 9.09
CA ASP A 271 18.73 -13.10 10.38
C ASP A 271 17.26 -13.02 10.88
N ASN A 272 16.27 -12.92 9.98
CA ASN A 272 14.85 -12.91 10.33
C ASN A 272 14.23 -14.32 10.27
N LEU A 273 13.20 -14.56 11.07
CA LEU A 273 12.41 -15.79 11.05
C LEU A 273 11.00 -15.52 10.51
N PHE A 274 10.63 -16.26 9.47
CA PHE A 274 9.30 -16.28 8.86
C PHE A 274 8.69 -17.66 9.06
N SER A 275 7.77 -17.80 10.01
CA SER A 275 7.24 -19.12 10.39
C SER A 275 5.71 -19.21 10.32
N GLY A 276 5.16 -20.22 9.66
CA GLY A 276 3.72 -20.52 9.74
C GLY A 276 2.80 -19.49 9.05
N ASN A 277 3.34 -18.58 8.26
CA ASN A 277 2.56 -17.58 7.51
C ASN A 277 1.93 -18.22 6.27
N ARG A 278 0.94 -17.55 5.68
CA ARG A 278 0.46 -17.94 4.34
C ARG A 278 1.54 -17.68 3.29
N VAL A 279 2.23 -16.54 3.37
CA VAL A 279 3.42 -16.25 2.57
C VAL A 279 4.49 -15.71 3.51
N GLY A 280 5.71 -16.24 3.47
CA GLY A 280 6.83 -15.69 4.25
C GLY A 280 7.14 -14.26 3.80
N MET A 281 7.55 -14.10 2.53
CA MET A 281 7.76 -12.78 1.91
C MET A 281 7.08 -12.65 0.56
N TYR A 282 6.40 -11.53 0.34
CA TYR A 282 5.78 -11.16 -0.93
C TYR A 282 6.54 -10.00 -1.60
N PHE A 283 6.75 -10.10 -2.91
CA PHE A 283 7.48 -9.12 -3.70
C PHE A 283 6.62 -8.58 -4.85
N ASP A 284 6.42 -7.26 -4.85
CA ASP A 284 5.73 -6.52 -5.90
C ASP A 284 6.60 -5.34 -6.34
N ASN A 285 7.01 -5.36 -7.61
CA ASN A 285 7.83 -4.30 -8.22
C ASN A 285 9.00 -3.80 -7.33
N SER A 286 9.67 -4.71 -6.63
CA SER A 286 10.71 -4.42 -5.64
C SER A 286 11.97 -5.25 -5.97
N PRO A 287 13.09 -4.64 -6.38
CA PRO A 287 13.35 -3.21 -6.45
C PRO A 287 12.58 -2.49 -7.57
N TRP A 288 12.15 -1.27 -7.30
CA TRP A 288 11.49 -0.38 -8.26
C TRP A 288 12.51 0.20 -9.25
N SER A 289 13.65 0.68 -8.74
CA SER A 289 14.73 1.28 -9.55
C SER A 289 15.55 0.23 -10.31
N LEU A 290 16.02 0.59 -11.51
CA LEU A 290 16.67 -0.35 -12.43
C LEU A 290 18.11 -0.73 -12.05
N ASP A 291 18.76 0.11 -11.26
CA ASP A 291 20.16 0.03 -10.83
C ASP A 291 20.31 -0.43 -9.38
N VAL A 292 19.18 -0.69 -8.70
CA VAL A 292 19.15 -1.12 -7.31
C VAL A 292 18.89 -2.61 -7.22
N SER A 293 19.53 -3.24 -6.23
CA SER A 293 19.33 -4.63 -5.85
C SER A 293 18.97 -4.76 -4.38
N GLN A 294 18.40 -5.91 -4.01
CA GLN A 294 18.00 -6.20 -2.64
C GLN A 294 18.65 -7.50 -2.17
N HIS A 295 19.02 -7.56 -0.89
CA HIS A 295 19.81 -8.65 -0.34
C HIS A 295 19.11 -9.29 0.87
N PHE A 296 18.99 -10.61 0.83
CA PHE A 296 18.32 -11.43 1.83
C PHE A 296 19.29 -12.51 2.30
N THR A 297 19.77 -12.43 3.54
CA THR A 297 20.87 -13.29 4.03
C THR A 297 20.59 -13.89 5.41
N ARG A 298 20.81 -15.20 5.60
CA ARG A 298 20.61 -15.88 6.90
C ARG A 298 19.19 -15.79 7.47
N ASN A 299 18.17 -15.61 6.63
CA ASN A 299 16.78 -15.68 7.06
C ASN A 299 16.30 -17.13 7.07
N ALA A 300 15.36 -17.48 7.94
CA ALA A 300 14.70 -18.78 7.96
C ALA A 300 13.23 -18.64 7.57
N PHE A 301 12.82 -19.42 6.58
CA PHE A 301 11.45 -19.54 6.09
C PHE A 301 10.95 -20.94 6.41
N THR A 302 10.16 -21.08 7.46
CA THR A 302 9.78 -22.38 8.02
C THR A 302 8.26 -22.58 8.03
N TYR A 303 7.77 -23.71 7.50
CA TYR A 303 6.35 -24.10 7.61
C TYR A 303 5.34 -23.08 7.06
N ASN A 304 5.73 -22.25 6.09
CA ASN A 304 4.81 -21.32 5.43
C ASN A 304 4.04 -22.06 4.32
N ASP A 305 2.85 -21.56 3.94
CA ASP A 305 2.17 -22.13 2.76
C ASP A 305 3.02 -21.84 1.50
N ILE A 306 3.68 -20.67 1.45
CA ILE A 306 4.68 -20.30 0.44
C ILE A 306 5.83 -19.58 1.14
N GLY A 307 7.08 -20.00 0.92
CA GLY A 307 8.26 -19.32 1.49
C GLY A 307 8.41 -17.92 0.94
N LEU A 308 8.61 -17.80 -0.38
CA LEU A 308 8.68 -16.54 -1.11
C LEU A 308 7.66 -16.49 -2.25
N LEU A 309 6.99 -15.36 -2.45
CA LEU A 309 6.03 -15.16 -3.54
C LEU A 309 6.36 -13.91 -4.33
N PHE A 310 6.55 -14.04 -5.64
CA PHE A 310 6.94 -12.94 -6.52
C PHE A 310 5.88 -12.60 -7.56
N ALA A 311 5.73 -11.32 -7.85
CA ALA A 311 5.14 -10.88 -9.12
C ALA A 311 6.11 -11.18 -10.30
N PRO A 312 5.62 -11.56 -11.50
CA PRO A 312 6.46 -12.09 -12.59
C PRO A 312 7.57 -11.18 -13.12
N SER A 313 7.46 -9.87 -12.94
CA SER A 313 8.43 -8.89 -13.45
C SER A 313 9.53 -8.54 -12.46
N VAL A 314 9.48 -9.09 -11.24
CA VAL A 314 10.42 -8.76 -10.17
C VAL A 314 11.77 -9.44 -10.41
N LYS A 315 12.85 -8.64 -10.39
CA LYS A 315 14.24 -9.05 -10.64
C LYS A 315 15.17 -8.42 -9.61
N ARG A 316 16.46 -8.78 -9.59
CA ARG A 316 17.51 -8.19 -8.74
C ARG A 316 17.31 -8.38 -7.23
N ASN A 317 16.68 -9.49 -6.84
CA ASN A 317 16.64 -9.95 -5.45
C ASN A 317 17.63 -11.10 -5.29
N TYR A 318 18.49 -11.01 -4.29
CA TYR A 318 19.60 -11.94 -4.09
C TYR A 318 19.51 -12.60 -2.71
N PHE A 319 19.44 -13.93 -2.72
CA PHE A 319 19.27 -14.78 -1.54
C PHE A 319 20.51 -15.64 -1.32
N SER A 320 21.14 -15.52 -0.16
CA SER A 320 22.29 -16.34 0.23
C SER A 320 22.22 -16.76 1.69
N ARG A 321 22.67 -17.97 2.01
CA ARG A 321 22.67 -18.54 3.37
C ARG A 321 21.31 -18.54 4.08
N ASN A 322 20.20 -18.47 3.36
CA ASN A 322 18.86 -18.58 3.95
C ASN A 322 18.49 -20.07 4.10
N SER A 323 17.50 -20.35 4.94
CA SER A 323 16.95 -21.69 5.14
C SER A 323 15.49 -21.76 4.75
N PHE A 324 15.16 -22.62 3.79
CA PHE A 324 13.80 -22.91 3.35
C PHE A 324 13.40 -24.30 3.84
N ILE A 325 12.61 -24.34 4.91
CA ILE A 325 12.33 -25.57 5.66
C ILE A 325 10.83 -25.85 5.64
N ASP A 326 10.44 -26.94 4.98
CA ASP A 326 9.10 -27.53 5.02
C ASP A 326 7.98 -26.53 4.73
N ASN A 327 8.23 -25.58 3.83
CA ASN A 327 7.17 -24.77 3.23
C ASN A 327 6.39 -25.65 2.24
N ALA A 328 5.08 -25.42 2.10
CA ALA A 328 4.29 -26.20 1.13
C ALA A 328 4.70 -25.89 -0.32
N GLU A 329 5.22 -24.69 -0.57
CA GLU A 329 5.98 -24.29 -1.76
C GLU A 329 7.16 -23.41 -1.30
N GLN A 330 8.39 -23.72 -1.74
CA GLN A 330 9.56 -22.94 -1.30
C GLN A 330 9.55 -21.53 -1.90
N VAL A 331 9.35 -21.43 -3.22
CA VAL A 331 9.33 -20.18 -3.98
C VAL A 331 8.28 -20.27 -5.09
N GLY A 332 7.31 -19.35 -5.08
CA GLY A 332 6.20 -19.30 -6.02
C GLY A 332 6.07 -17.98 -6.78
N LEU A 333 5.26 -17.99 -7.83
CA LEU A 333 4.87 -16.80 -8.60
C LEU A 333 3.38 -16.52 -8.43
N THR A 334 2.98 -15.24 -8.45
CA THR A 334 1.55 -14.90 -8.43
C THR A 334 0.82 -15.30 -9.71
N THR A 335 1.54 -15.35 -10.83
CA THR A 335 1.05 -15.79 -12.15
C THR A 335 2.21 -16.41 -12.94
N SER A 336 1.93 -17.00 -14.10
CA SER A 336 2.98 -17.63 -14.93
C SER A 336 4.08 -16.65 -15.33
N GLY A 337 5.35 -17.02 -15.10
CA GLY A 337 6.52 -16.20 -15.41
C GLY A 337 7.82 -16.95 -15.16
N THR A 338 8.94 -16.23 -15.13
CA THR A 338 10.26 -16.76 -14.78
C THR A 338 10.84 -15.95 -13.61
N PHE A 339 11.74 -16.55 -12.84
CA PHE A 339 12.51 -15.84 -11.82
C PHE A 339 13.78 -15.19 -12.39
N GLU A 340 13.85 -15.04 -13.72
CA GLU A 340 15.05 -14.57 -14.41
C GLU A 340 15.50 -13.20 -13.92
N GLY A 341 16.75 -13.10 -13.47
CA GLY A 341 17.34 -11.88 -12.93
C GLY A 341 17.30 -11.81 -11.40
N ASN A 342 16.74 -12.80 -10.70
CA ASN A 342 16.95 -13.02 -9.26
C ASN A 342 18.03 -14.07 -9.04
N GLY A 343 18.76 -13.96 -7.93
CA GLY A 343 19.85 -14.89 -7.59
C GLY A 343 19.54 -15.67 -6.31
N PHE A 344 19.69 -16.99 -6.37
CA PHE A 344 19.61 -17.88 -5.20
C PHE A 344 20.97 -18.46 -4.81
N SER A 345 22.05 -17.96 -5.40
CA SER A 345 23.42 -18.18 -4.98
C SER A 345 24.20 -16.90 -5.26
N VAL A 346 24.95 -16.41 -4.27
CA VAL A 346 25.73 -15.16 -4.39
C VAL A 346 27.16 -15.46 -3.98
N ALA A 347 28.13 -15.15 -4.85
CA ALA A 347 29.56 -15.38 -4.60
C ALA A 347 29.89 -16.83 -4.17
N GLY A 348 29.17 -17.80 -4.73
CA GLY A 348 29.33 -19.22 -4.42
C GLY A 348 28.63 -19.68 -3.13
N GLU A 349 27.77 -18.85 -2.55
CA GLU A 349 27.01 -19.18 -1.34
C GLU A 349 25.52 -19.27 -1.65
N GLY A 350 24.99 -20.50 -1.62
CA GLY A 350 23.58 -20.78 -1.79
C GLY A 350 22.79 -20.79 -0.49
N ASN A 351 21.64 -21.44 -0.53
CA ASN A 351 20.67 -21.54 0.55
C ASN A 351 20.47 -23.01 0.94
N PHE A 352 19.94 -23.25 2.14
CA PHE A 352 19.46 -24.56 2.55
C PHE A 352 18.02 -24.79 2.07
N TRP A 353 17.75 -25.97 1.53
CA TRP A 353 16.42 -26.36 1.03
C TRP A 353 16.07 -27.73 1.60
N SER A 354 14.99 -27.86 2.38
CA SER A 354 14.66 -29.15 3.03
C SER A 354 14.27 -30.26 2.04
N ASP A 355 13.94 -29.91 0.80
CA ASP A 355 13.65 -30.81 -0.31
C ASP A 355 14.87 -31.11 -1.21
N TYR A 356 16.05 -30.57 -0.89
CA TYR A 356 17.28 -30.91 -1.59
C TYR A 356 17.76 -32.32 -1.23
N THR A 357 18.16 -33.08 -2.25
CA THR A 357 18.55 -34.50 -2.14
C THR A 357 19.97 -34.77 -2.65
N GLY A 358 20.78 -33.72 -2.84
CA GLY A 358 22.17 -33.89 -3.26
C GLY A 358 23.08 -34.33 -2.12
N TYR A 359 24.38 -34.36 -2.42
CA TYR A 359 25.43 -34.85 -1.52
C TYR A 359 26.63 -33.91 -1.55
N ASP A 360 27.51 -34.04 -0.56
CA ASP A 360 28.76 -33.30 -0.41
C ASP A 360 29.91 -34.31 -0.32
N ALA A 361 30.63 -34.51 -1.43
CA ALA A 361 31.74 -35.45 -1.50
C ALA A 361 33.06 -34.85 -1.01
N ASP A 362 33.21 -33.52 -1.02
CA ASP A 362 34.45 -32.84 -0.63
C ASP A 362 34.45 -32.36 0.85
N GLY A 363 33.31 -32.45 1.52
CA GLY A 363 33.12 -32.13 2.94
C GLY A 363 33.08 -30.64 3.23
N ASN A 364 32.79 -29.79 2.24
CA ASN A 364 32.80 -28.33 2.40
C ASN A 364 31.48 -27.75 2.97
N GLY A 365 30.48 -28.61 3.25
CA GLY A 365 29.16 -28.25 3.78
C GLY A 365 28.16 -27.78 2.71
N ARG A 366 28.51 -27.89 1.43
CA ARG A 366 27.70 -27.49 0.28
C ARG A 366 27.47 -28.69 -0.63
N GLY A 367 26.34 -28.71 -1.31
CA GLY A 367 26.03 -29.76 -2.27
C GLY A 367 26.85 -29.64 -3.55
N ASP A 368 27.41 -30.75 -4.02
CA ASP A 368 28.13 -30.85 -5.29
C ASP A 368 27.23 -30.74 -6.53
N LEU A 369 25.91 -30.87 -6.33
CA LEU A 369 24.90 -30.73 -7.36
C LEU A 369 24.05 -29.48 -7.11
N PRO A 370 23.69 -28.72 -8.16
CA PRO A 370 22.81 -27.58 -7.99
C PRO A 370 21.44 -28.03 -7.48
N TYR A 371 20.84 -27.26 -6.57
CA TYR A 371 19.41 -27.37 -6.30
C TYR A 371 18.66 -26.76 -7.48
N VAL A 372 17.65 -27.47 -7.97
CA VAL A 372 16.85 -27.01 -9.10
C VAL A 372 15.37 -27.21 -8.78
N SER A 373 14.63 -26.11 -8.69
CA SER A 373 13.19 -26.16 -8.42
C SER A 373 12.46 -26.72 -9.65
N LYS A 374 12.07 -27.99 -9.56
CA LYS A 374 11.42 -28.79 -10.60
C LYS A 374 10.26 -29.61 -10.00
N SER A 375 9.16 -28.96 -9.68
CA SER A 375 7.91 -29.66 -9.33
C SER A 375 6.86 -29.43 -10.42
N LEU A 376 6.37 -30.53 -11.01
CA LEU A 376 5.33 -30.46 -12.03
C LEU A 376 4.02 -30.00 -11.38
N PHE A 377 3.71 -30.52 -10.20
CA PHE A 377 2.51 -30.12 -9.48
C PHE A 377 2.55 -28.64 -9.08
N GLU A 378 3.69 -28.13 -8.59
CA GLU A 378 3.83 -26.69 -8.32
C GLU A 378 3.71 -25.85 -9.60
N ASN A 379 4.31 -26.29 -10.72
CA ASN A 379 4.16 -25.60 -12.00
C ASN A 379 2.69 -25.55 -12.46
N MET A 380 1.93 -26.63 -12.22
CA MET A 380 0.50 -26.67 -12.46
C MET A 380 -0.26 -25.75 -11.50
N MET A 381 0.16 -25.70 -10.23
CA MET A 381 -0.43 -24.87 -9.19
C MET A 381 -0.22 -23.37 -9.42
N ASP A 382 0.94 -22.95 -9.94
CA ASP A 382 1.19 -21.56 -10.36
C ASP A 382 0.21 -21.12 -11.45
N LYS A 383 -0.11 -22.03 -12.37
CA LYS A 383 -1.06 -21.78 -13.48
C LYS A 383 -2.51 -21.88 -13.04
N ASN A 384 -2.78 -22.71 -12.03
CA ASN A 384 -4.12 -22.94 -11.50
C ASN A 384 -4.07 -23.04 -9.98
N PRO A 385 -4.21 -21.91 -9.27
CA PRO A 385 -4.13 -21.87 -7.81
C PRO A 385 -5.16 -22.76 -7.10
N ALA A 386 -6.27 -23.13 -7.76
CA ALA A 386 -7.26 -24.04 -7.20
C ALA A 386 -6.70 -25.46 -6.95
N LEU A 387 -5.61 -25.83 -7.63
CA LEU A 387 -4.92 -27.10 -7.39
C LEU A 387 -4.29 -27.19 -6.00
N ARG A 388 -4.14 -26.08 -5.27
CA ARG A 388 -3.75 -26.09 -3.85
C ARG A 388 -4.59 -27.02 -2.99
N LEU A 389 -5.86 -27.24 -3.35
CA LEU A 389 -6.73 -28.19 -2.64
C LEU A 389 -6.15 -29.63 -2.62
N PHE A 390 -5.34 -29.97 -3.62
CA PHE A 390 -4.71 -31.29 -3.74
C PHE A 390 -3.29 -31.33 -3.16
N GLN A 391 -2.82 -30.25 -2.51
CA GLN A 391 -1.54 -30.28 -1.79
C GLN A 391 -1.56 -31.35 -0.71
N LEU A 392 -0.43 -32.05 -0.55
CA LEU A 392 -0.25 -33.19 0.36
C LEU A 392 -1.19 -34.38 0.09
N SER A 393 -1.89 -34.40 -1.05
CA SER A 393 -2.76 -35.51 -1.45
C SER A 393 -1.98 -36.59 -2.21
N PRO A 394 -2.50 -37.83 -2.26
CA PRO A 394 -1.96 -38.88 -3.13
C PRO A 394 -1.92 -38.47 -4.62
N ALA A 395 -2.79 -37.55 -5.05
CA ALA A 395 -2.80 -37.06 -6.43
C ALA A 395 -1.57 -36.21 -6.76
N GLN A 396 -1.14 -35.34 -5.84
CA GLN A 396 0.13 -34.61 -5.98
C GLN A 396 1.30 -35.59 -6.09
N GLN A 397 1.39 -36.55 -5.17
CA GLN A 397 2.48 -37.53 -5.14
C GLN A 397 2.57 -38.33 -6.45
N ALA A 398 1.42 -38.71 -7.02
CA ALA A 398 1.35 -39.41 -8.30
C ALA A 398 1.84 -38.55 -9.47
N ILE A 399 1.47 -37.26 -9.50
CA ILE A 399 1.91 -36.31 -10.54
C ILE A 399 3.43 -36.11 -10.46
N ASP A 400 3.98 -35.87 -9.27
CA ASP A 400 5.43 -35.66 -9.11
C ASP A 400 6.23 -36.95 -9.35
N LEU A 401 5.68 -38.12 -9.04
CA LEU A 401 6.28 -39.40 -9.41
C LEU A 401 6.29 -39.59 -10.93
N ALA A 402 5.19 -39.28 -11.62
CA ALA A 402 5.10 -39.37 -13.08
C ALA A 402 6.08 -38.42 -13.77
N ALA A 403 6.22 -37.19 -13.26
CA ALA A 403 7.19 -36.21 -13.77
C ALA A 403 8.64 -36.69 -13.61
N ARG A 404 8.96 -37.36 -12.50
CA ARG A 404 10.29 -37.96 -12.27
C ARG A 404 10.55 -39.17 -13.14
N ALA A 405 9.55 -40.04 -13.34
CA ALA A 405 9.68 -41.27 -14.10
C ALA A 405 9.77 -41.04 -15.63
N PHE A 406 9.16 -39.98 -16.14
CA PHE A 406 9.08 -39.72 -17.59
C PHE A 406 9.60 -38.32 -17.94
N PRO A 407 10.78 -38.20 -18.58
CA PRO A 407 11.40 -36.91 -18.92
C PRO A 407 10.52 -35.96 -19.75
N ILE A 408 9.55 -36.48 -20.52
CA ILE A 408 8.62 -35.68 -21.34
C ILE A 408 7.70 -34.76 -20.49
N PHE A 409 7.49 -35.09 -19.21
CA PHE A 409 6.66 -34.31 -18.30
C PHE A 409 7.48 -33.41 -17.36
N GLN A 410 8.81 -33.36 -17.49
CA GLN A 410 9.61 -32.50 -16.64
C GLN A 410 9.42 -31.02 -17.00
N PRO A 411 8.96 -30.17 -16.05
CA PRO A 411 8.86 -28.75 -16.31
C PRO A 411 10.25 -28.12 -16.44
N GLN A 412 10.32 -26.98 -17.13
CA GLN A 412 11.51 -26.13 -17.08
C GLN A 412 11.76 -25.68 -15.63
N PRO A 413 13.02 -25.66 -15.15
CA PRO A 413 13.37 -25.10 -13.86
C PRO A 413 12.79 -23.72 -13.63
N LYS A 414 12.21 -23.49 -12.45
CA LYS A 414 11.82 -22.13 -12.03
C LYS A 414 13.06 -21.27 -11.77
N PHE A 415 14.02 -21.84 -11.06
CA PHE A 415 15.32 -21.27 -10.71
C PHE A 415 16.29 -22.39 -10.33
N SER A 416 17.57 -22.05 -10.19
CA SER A 416 18.59 -22.92 -9.61
C SER A 416 19.38 -22.20 -8.52
N ASP A 417 19.91 -22.98 -7.60
CA ASP A 417 20.93 -22.58 -6.64
C ASP A 417 22.14 -23.48 -6.87
N ASP A 418 23.26 -22.87 -7.27
CA ASP A 418 24.46 -23.57 -7.71
C ASP A 418 25.34 -24.07 -6.56
N ALA A 419 25.07 -23.64 -5.32
CA ALA A 419 25.87 -24.01 -4.15
C ALA A 419 24.98 -24.20 -2.90
N PRO A 420 23.99 -25.12 -2.95
CA PRO A 420 23.03 -25.29 -1.87
C PRO A 420 23.74 -25.76 -0.60
N LEU A 421 23.26 -25.31 0.56
CA LEU A 421 23.79 -25.71 1.86
C LEU A 421 23.20 -27.08 2.28
N LEU A 422 24.01 -27.92 2.93
CA LEU A 422 23.54 -29.19 3.48
C LEU A 422 22.91 -29.09 4.87
N GLU A 423 23.22 -28.03 5.62
CA GLU A 423 22.66 -27.78 6.94
C GLU A 423 21.92 -26.45 6.99
N PRO A 424 20.79 -26.39 7.72
CA PRO A 424 20.04 -25.16 7.86
C PRO A 424 20.82 -24.12 8.70
N VAL A 425 20.84 -22.89 8.20
CA VAL A 425 21.25 -21.71 8.95
C VAL A 425 20.01 -21.14 9.65
N MET A 426 19.93 -21.30 10.96
CA MET A 426 18.84 -20.76 11.77
C MET A 426 19.26 -19.44 12.43
N PRO A 427 18.43 -18.39 12.35
CA PRO A 427 18.70 -17.15 13.08
C PRO A 427 18.62 -17.38 14.58
N ALA A 428 19.47 -16.68 15.34
CA ALA A 428 19.49 -16.71 16.80
C ALA A 428 18.34 -15.88 17.41
N VAL A 429 17.10 -16.24 17.08
CA VAL A 429 15.88 -15.59 17.58
C VAL A 429 15.14 -16.54 18.53
N SER A 430 14.72 -16.05 19.69
CA SER A 430 13.98 -16.84 20.66
C SER A 430 12.53 -17.02 20.22
N VAL A 431 12.15 -18.23 19.81
CA VAL A 431 10.75 -18.60 19.57
C VAL A 431 10.14 -19.11 20.87
N PRO A 432 9.08 -18.50 21.42
CA PRO A 432 8.38 -19.07 22.56
C PRO A 432 7.76 -20.41 22.16
N SER A 433 7.93 -21.44 23.00
CA SER A 433 7.32 -22.74 22.73
C SER A 433 5.81 -22.59 22.59
N ALA A 434 5.25 -23.01 21.46
CA ALA A 434 3.81 -23.16 21.34
C ALA A 434 3.32 -24.09 22.46
N ALA A 435 2.27 -23.69 23.18
CA ALA A 435 1.60 -24.60 24.10
C ALA A 435 1.15 -25.85 23.30
N PRO A 436 1.37 -27.07 23.80
CA PRO A 436 1.07 -28.28 23.05
C PRO A 436 -0.41 -28.31 22.66
N THR A 437 -0.71 -28.36 21.36
CA THR A 437 -2.08 -28.46 20.84
C THR A 437 -2.56 -29.92 20.86
N TRP A 438 -2.65 -30.50 22.05
CA TRP A 438 -3.27 -31.80 22.29
C TRP A 438 -4.70 -31.97 21.70
N PRO A 439 -5.55 -30.94 21.48
CA PRO A 439 -6.88 -31.13 20.90
C PRO A 439 -6.85 -31.59 19.43
N LEU A 440 -5.84 -31.17 18.65
CA LEU A 440 -5.74 -31.53 17.22
C LEU A 440 -5.33 -32.99 17.01
N ALA A 441 -4.47 -33.51 17.89
CA ALA A 441 -4.10 -34.93 17.87
C ALA A 441 -5.32 -35.83 18.17
N VAL A 442 -6.20 -35.42 19.08
CA VAL A 442 -7.44 -36.13 19.40
C VAL A 442 -8.43 -36.09 18.22
N ILE A 443 -8.54 -34.96 17.53
CA ILE A 443 -9.36 -34.82 16.31
C ILE A 443 -8.82 -35.70 15.17
N ALA A 444 -7.50 -35.70 14.94
CA ALA A 444 -6.88 -36.55 13.93
C ALA A 444 -7.08 -38.05 14.22
N LEU A 445 -6.91 -38.48 15.48
CA LEU A 445 -7.17 -39.86 15.91
C LEU A 445 -8.64 -40.26 15.76
N SER A 446 -9.58 -39.33 15.97
CA SER A 446 -11.00 -39.60 15.79
C SER A 446 -11.43 -39.65 14.31
N PHE A 447 -10.82 -38.84 13.43
CA PHE A 447 -10.99 -39.00 11.98
C PHE A 447 -10.38 -40.32 11.46
N LEU A 448 -9.25 -40.75 12.01
CA LEU A 448 -8.64 -42.05 11.69
C LEU A 448 -9.56 -43.21 12.11
N ALA A 449 -10.14 -43.15 13.31
CA ALA A 449 -11.11 -44.13 13.79
C ALA A 449 -12.39 -44.14 12.93
N LEU A 450 -12.86 -42.97 12.48
CA LEU A 450 -14.03 -42.84 11.60
C LEU A 450 -13.74 -43.44 10.20
N ALA A 451 -12.56 -43.19 9.64
CA ALA A 451 -12.14 -43.74 8.35
C ALA A 451 -12.03 -45.27 8.41
N VAL A 452 -11.47 -45.83 9.49
CA VAL A 452 -11.44 -47.29 9.72
C VAL A 452 -12.86 -47.85 9.85
N GLY A 453 -13.76 -47.14 10.53
CA GLY A 453 -15.18 -47.50 10.63
C GLY A 453 -15.92 -47.52 9.29
N VAL A 454 -15.69 -46.51 8.44
CA VAL A 454 -16.32 -46.40 7.10
C VAL A 454 -15.79 -47.47 6.14
N ILE A 455 -14.50 -47.82 6.22
CA ILE A 455 -13.92 -48.93 5.45
C ILE A 455 -14.49 -50.28 5.92
N ALA A 456 -14.76 -50.42 7.22
CA ALA A 456 -15.32 -51.64 7.80
C ALA A 456 -16.80 -51.89 7.44
N THR A 457 -17.58 -50.85 7.11
CA THR A 457 -19.05 -50.97 6.91
C THR A 457 -19.52 -50.80 5.46
N GLY A 458 -18.63 -50.97 4.48
CA GLY A 458 -18.84 -50.77 3.04
C GLY A 458 -20.29 -50.69 2.52
N LYS A 459 -20.73 -49.46 2.18
CA LYS A 459 -21.72 -49.09 1.15
C LYS A 459 -21.92 -47.57 1.15
N LEU A 460 -21.65 -46.88 0.04
CA LEU A 460 -22.07 -45.48 -0.15
C LEU A 460 -22.75 -45.29 -1.51
N ASN A 461 -23.94 -44.69 -1.48
CA ASN A 461 -24.63 -44.04 -2.60
C ASN A 461 -24.76 -42.55 -2.26
N ILE A 462 -24.31 -41.67 -3.15
CA ILE A 462 -24.33 -40.21 -2.96
C ILE A 462 -25.29 -39.62 -4.00
N LEU A 463 -26.28 -38.84 -3.57
CA LEU A 463 -26.93 -37.82 -4.41
C LEU A 463 -27.79 -36.83 -3.60
N ARG A 464 -27.71 -35.55 -4.03
CA ARG A 464 -28.59 -34.38 -3.85
C ARG A 464 -28.41 -33.50 -2.61
N LEU A 465 -28.25 -32.19 -2.84
CA LEU A 465 -29.36 -31.22 -2.82
C LEU A 465 -28.93 -29.82 -3.28
N ALA A 466 -29.86 -29.13 -3.97
CA ALA A 466 -29.79 -27.73 -4.34
C ALA A 466 -31.17 -27.07 -4.09
N SER A 467 -31.12 -25.73 -3.90
CA SER A 467 -32.12 -24.69 -4.26
C SER A 467 -33.22 -24.24 -3.29
N CYS A 468 -33.33 -22.89 -3.15
CA CYS A 468 -34.57 -22.08 -3.01
C CYS A 468 -34.16 -20.58 -3.10
N VAL A 469 -34.45 -19.77 -4.14
CA VAL A 469 -35.68 -19.09 -4.64
C VAL A 469 -36.00 -17.72 -3.99
N LEU A 470 -36.15 -16.72 -4.88
CA LEU A 470 -36.48 -15.28 -4.75
C LEU A 470 -37.95 -15.00 -4.36
N HIS A 471 -38.28 -13.75 -3.98
CA HIS A 471 -39.37 -12.90 -4.56
C HIS A 471 -39.45 -11.51 -3.87
N PHE A 472 -39.71 -10.42 -4.62
CA PHE A 472 -40.89 -9.53 -4.47
C PHE A 472 -40.89 -8.31 -5.43
N THR A 473 -42.10 -7.79 -5.66
CA THR A 473 -42.62 -6.91 -6.75
C THR A 473 -42.76 -5.40 -6.39
N PRO A 474 -43.09 -4.47 -7.33
CA PRO A 474 -43.04 -3.00 -7.16
C PRO A 474 -44.35 -2.19 -7.40
N HIS A 475 -44.40 -0.94 -6.90
CA HIS A 475 -45.32 0.19 -7.26
C HIS A 475 -44.85 1.49 -6.53
N ALA A 476 -45.13 2.76 -6.87
CA ALA A 476 -45.37 3.54 -8.09
C ALA A 476 -45.28 5.06 -7.72
N SER A 477 -44.90 5.87 -8.71
CA SER A 477 -44.80 7.34 -8.93
C SER A 477 -45.45 8.45 -8.05
N ARG A 478 -44.77 9.63 -8.01
CA ARG A 478 -45.25 11.03 -8.31
C ARG A 478 -44.06 12.05 -8.26
N LEU A 479 -43.67 12.68 -9.39
CA LEU A 479 -43.85 14.10 -9.84
C LEU A 479 -43.30 15.19 -8.89
N THR A 480 -42.58 16.26 -9.26
CA THR A 480 -41.79 16.81 -10.41
C THR A 480 -41.31 18.19 -9.92
N HIS A 481 -40.13 18.69 -10.28
CA HIS A 481 -39.93 20.12 -10.58
C HIS A 481 -38.67 20.33 -11.44
N HIS A 482 -38.82 21.05 -12.54
CA HIS A 482 -37.78 21.39 -13.53
C HIS A 482 -37.48 22.88 -13.49
N THR A 483 -36.22 23.26 -13.77
CA THR A 483 -35.76 24.16 -14.85
C THR A 483 -34.26 24.49 -14.67
N PRO A 484 -33.52 24.98 -15.70
CA PRO A 484 -33.82 25.11 -17.12
C PRO A 484 -32.78 24.46 -18.08
N ARG A 485 -33.21 24.24 -19.32
CA ARG A 485 -32.47 23.64 -20.45
C ARG A 485 -31.55 24.64 -21.15
N THR A 486 -30.44 24.13 -21.67
CA THR A 486 -29.83 24.54 -22.94
C THR A 486 -30.09 23.46 -23.99
N THR A 487 -30.60 23.88 -25.15
CA THR A 487 -30.92 23.11 -26.37
C THR A 487 -29.67 22.44 -26.97
N GLY A 488 -29.66 21.24 -27.56
CA GLY A 488 -30.74 20.34 -27.95
C GLY A 488 -30.21 18.97 -28.40
N SER A 489 -29.62 18.21 -27.49
CA SER A 489 -29.48 16.75 -27.56
C SER A 489 -29.61 16.17 -26.15
N MET A 490 -30.25 15.01 -25.98
CA MET A 490 -30.37 14.39 -24.65
C MET A 490 -28.98 13.95 -24.16
N PRO A 491 -28.62 14.21 -22.90
CA PRO A 491 -27.33 13.78 -22.36
C PRO A 491 -27.23 12.24 -22.38
N MET A 492 -26.04 11.73 -22.74
CA MET A 492 -25.76 10.30 -22.75
C MET A 492 -25.59 9.75 -21.33
N ILE A 493 -25.09 10.57 -20.41
CA ILE A 493 -25.04 10.26 -18.97
C ILE A 493 -25.62 11.47 -18.23
N SER A 494 -26.54 11.24 -17.31
CA SER A 494 -27.05 12.27 -16.39
C SER A 494 -27.01 11.71 -14.97
N ILE A 495 -26.28 12.41 -14.11
CA ILE A 495 -26.14 12.11 -12.68
C ILE A 495 -26.72 13.30 -11.93
N THR A 496 -27.74 13.05 -11.09
CA THR A 496 -28.39 14.09 -10.27
C THR A 496 -28.40 13.69 -8.80
N ASN A 497 -27.80 14.53 -7.97
CA ASN A 497 -27.76 14.42 -6.50
C ASN A 497 -27.26 13.05 -6.02
N LEU A 498 -26.28 12.48 -6.73
CA LEU A 498 -25.72 11.18 -6.41
C LEU A 498 -25.04 11.24 -5.05
N THR A 499 -25.56 10.44 -4.11
CA THR A 499 -24.96 10.29 -2.79
C THR A 499 -24.81 8.80 -2.49
N LYS A 500 -23.58 8.37 -2.20
CA LYS A 500 -23.26 7.00 -1.83
C LYS A 500 -22.62 6.96 -0.46
N LYS A 501 -23.31 6.32 0.48
CA LYS A 501 -22.81 6.02 1.83
C LYS A 501 -22.46 4.54 1.98
N PHE A 502 -21.37 4.26 2.70
CA PHE A 502 -20.97 2.95 3.17
C PHE A 502 -20.91 3.03 4.70
N GLY A 503 -21.96 2.55 5.38
CA GLY A 503 -22.15 2.83 6.80
C GLY A 503 -22.22 4.34 7.04
N GLN A 504 -21.33 4.86 7.90
CA GLN A 504 -21.23 6.29 8.21
C GLN A 504 -20.37 7.08 7.21
N PHE A 505 -19.55 6.40 6.40
CA PHE A 505 -18.67 7.05 5.43
C PHE A 505 -19.45 7.46 4.18
N THR A 506 -19.36 8.74 3.78
CA THR A 506 -19.99 9.24 2.55
C THR A 506 -18.93 9.30 1.45
N ALA A 507 -18.93 8.30 0.58
CA ALA A 507 -17.96 8.17 -0.51
C ALA A 507 -18.24 9.11 -1.69
N VAL A 508 -19.52 9.46 -1.90
CA VAL A 508 -19.96 10.48 -2.85
C VAL A 508 -21.06 11.27 -2.17
N ASP A 509 -20.99 12.60 -2.18
CA ASP A 509 -21.92 13.50 -1.52
C ASP A 509 -22.50 14.51 -2.51
N ASN A 510 -23.78 14.37 -2.83
CA ASN A 510 -24.56 15.27 -3.66
C ASN A 510 -23.91 15.64 -5.01
N LEU A 511 -23.37 14.65 -5.72
CA LEU A 511 -22.71 14.86 -7.01
C LEU A 511 -23.71 14.95 -8.16
N SER A 512 -23.63 16.02 -8.96
CA SER A 512 -24.48 16.24 -10.13
C SER A 512 -23.65 16.68 -11.34
N PHE A 513 -23.80 15.99 -12.47
CA PHE A 513 -23.25 16.39 -13.76
C PHE A 513 -23.90 15.62 -14.92
N GLU A 514 -23.76 16.17 -16.12
CA GLU A 514 -24.21 15.52 -17.36
C GLU A 514 -23.04 15.32 -18.32
N VAL A 515 -23.15 14.36 -19.23
CA VAL A 515 -22.20 14.12 -20.32
C VAL A 515 -22.95 14.09 -21.64
N ALA A 516 -22.56 14.95 -22.56
CA ALA A 516 -23.21 15.09 -23.87
C ALA A 516 -22.80 13.96 -24.84
N PRO A 517 -23.61 13.71 -25.90
CA PRO A 517 -23.22 12.82 -26.99
C PRO A 517 -21.87 13.22 -27.62
N GLY A 518 -20.96 12.27 -27.79
CA GLY A 518 -19.61 12.49 -28.33
C GLY A 518 -18.62 13.20 -27.39
N GLU A 519 -19.04 13.58 -26.17
CA GLU A 519 -18.17 14.22 -25.20
C GLU A 519 -17.24 13.20 -24.52
N ALA A 520 -16.00 13.61 -24.21
CA ALA A 520 -15.08 12.86 -23.36
C ALA A 520 -14.89 13.62 -22.04
N VAL A 521 -15.29 13.02 -20.91
CA VAL A 521 -15.21 13.65 -19.59
C VAL A 521 -14.24 12.88 -18.70
N ALA A 522 -13.26 13.58 -18.14
CA ALA A 522 -12.33 13.03 -17.15
C ALA A 522 -12.84 13.30 -15.73
N LEU A 523 -12.90 12.26 -14.90
CA LEU A 523 -13.03 12.35 -13.46
C LEU A 523 -11.62 12.37 -12.85
N TRP A 524 -11.20 13.54 -12.38
CA TRP A 524 -9.88 13.76 -11.79
C TRP A 524 -9.98 13.87 -10.26
N GLY A 525 -8.98 13.39 -9.53
CA GLY A 525 -8.91 13.56 -8.08
C GLY A 525 -7.99 12.53 -7.42
N ALA A 526 -7.60 12.77 -6.18
CA ALA A 526 -6.76 11.85 -5.42
C ALA A 526 -7.41 10.45 -5.23
N ASN A 527 -6.63 9.47 -4.79
CA ASN A 527 -7.17 8.19 -4.34
C ASN A 527 -8.15 8.42 -3.19
N GLY A 528 -9.31 7.77 -3.24
CA GLY A 528 -10.38 8.00 -2.26
C GLY A 528 -11.33 9.16 -2.56
N ALA A 529 -11.13 9.95 -3.61
CA ALA A 529 -12.02 11.08 -3.98
C ALA A 529 -13.43 10.68 -4.46
N GLY A 530 -13.75 9.38 -4.53
CA GLY A 530 -15.07 8.87 -4.94
C GLY A 530 -15.18 8.45 -6.42
N LYS A 531 -14.13 8.61 -7.22
CA LYS A 531 -14.07 8.27 -8.67
C LYS A 531 -14.66 6.90 -9.03
N THR A 532 -14.08 5.83 -8.51
CA THR A 532 -14.54 4.44 -8.73
C THR A 532 -15.93 4.20 -8.15
N THR A 533 -16.31 4.88 -7.06
CA THR A 533 -17.65 4.80 -6.49
C THR A 533 -18.71 5.37 -7.42
N VAL A 534 -18.42 6.50 -8.09
CA VAL A 534 -19.28 7.07 -9.13
C VAL A 534 -19.44 6.10 -10.31
N ILE A 535 -18.32 5.56 -10.82
CA ILE A 535 -18.34 4.58 -11.92
C ILE A 535 -19.16 3.34 -11.55
N ARG A 536 -18.90 2.72 -10.39
CA ARG A 536 -19.63 1.53 -9.95
C ARG A 536 -21.12 1.79 -9.72
N SER A 537 -21.49 3.00 -9.29
CA SER A 537 -22.90 3.42 -9.18
C SER A 537 -23.54 3.56 -10.57
N LEU A 538 -22.83 4.17 -11.53
CA LEU A 538 -23.27 4.31 -12.92
C LEU A 538 -23.45 2.95 -13.63
N LEU A 539 -22.64 1.95 -13.28
CA LEU A 539 -22.76 0.58 -13.77
C LEU A 539 -23.89 -0.21 -13.08
N GLY A 540 -24.53 0.37 -12.06
CA GLY A 540 -25.55 -0.30 -11.24
C GLY A 540 -24.99 -1.39 -10.32
N LEU A 541 -23.67 -1.42 -10.09
CA LEU A 541 -23.00 -2.35 -9.17
C LEU A 541 -23.11 -1.90 -7.72
N LEU A 542 -23.38 -0.61 -7.49
CA LEU A 542 -23.61 -0.03 -6.16
C LEU A 542 -24.94 0.73 -6.16
N SER A 543 -25.78 0.44 -5.17
CA SER A 543 -26.98 1.25 -4.90
C SER A 543 -26.56 2.58 -4.25
N ALA A 544 -27.04 3.70 -4.79
CA ALA A 544 -26.82 5.05 -4.28
C ALA A 544 -28.15 5.81 -4.31
N SER A 545 -28.28 6.87 -3.50
CA SER A 545 -29.40 7.80 -3.61
C SER A 545 -29.11 8.84 -4.70
N GLY A 546 -30.17 9.43 -5.27
CA GLY A 546 -30.09 10.30 -6.43
C GLY A 546 -30.63 9.61 -7.69
N GLU A 547 -30.48 10.27 -8.83
CA GLU A 547 -30.93 9.78 -10.13
C GLU A 547 -29.74 9.58 -11.06
N LEU A 548 -29.66 8.38 -11.64
CA LEU A 548 -28.63 7.98 -12.59
C LEU A 548 -29.31 7.53 -13.88
N ARG A 549 -29.07 8.25 -14.97
CA ARG A 549 -29.56 7.89 -16.30
C ARG A 549 -28.43 7.71 -17.29
N VAL A 550 -28.58 6.70 -18.14
CA VAL A 550 -27.66 6.37 -19.22
C VAL A 550 -28.47 6.17 -20.49
N ASN A 551 -28.18 6.97 -21.52
CA ASN A 551 -28.90 6.98 -22.78
C ASN A 551 -30.43 7.08 -22.59
N GLY A 552 -30.86 7.92 -21.64
CA GLY A 552 -32.27 8.11 -21.27
C GLY A 552 -32.87 7.05 -20.33
N PHE A 553 -32.17 5.94 -20.07
CA PHE A 553 -32.64 4.84 -19.20
C PHE A 553 -32.14 4.99 -17.76
N ASP A 554 -33.00 4.71 -16.78
CA ASP A 554 -32.63 4.68 -15.36
C ASP A 554 -31.72 3.46 -15.06
N VAL A 555 -30.54 3.71 -14.49
CA VAL A 555 -29.52 2.68 -14.24
C VAL A 555 -29.99 1.56 -13.31
N LEU A 556 -30.80 1.89 -12.30
CA LEU A 556 -31.26 0.94 -11.29
C LEU A 556 -32.49 0.16 -11.77
N LYS A 557 -33.36 0.80 -12.56
CA LYS A 557 -34.62 0.20 -12.99
C LYS A 557 -34.53 -0.54 -14.32
N GLU A 558 -33.63 -0.12 -15.20
CA GLU A 558 -33.64 -0.54 -16.60
C GLU A 558 -32.30 -1.14 -17.02
N GLY A 559 -32.28 -2.47 -17.24
CA GLY A 559 -31.08 -3.16 -17.72
C GLY A 559 -30.53 -2.63 -19.05
N LYS A 560 -31.35 -1.91 -19.84
CA LYS A 560 -30.95 -1.23 -21.07
C LYS A 560 -29.89 -0.14 -20.84
N ALA A 561 -29.88 0.49 -19.67
CA ALA A 561 -28.84 1.45 -19.28
C ALA A 561 -27.45 0.80 -19.31
N ARG A 562 -27.31 -0.40 -18.72
CA ARG A 562 -26.03 -1.14 -18.70
C ARG A 562 -25.63 -1.65 -20.08
N ALA A 563 -26.60 -2.02 -20.92
CA ALA A 563 -26.32 -2.47 -22.29
C ALA A 563 -25.74 -1.36 -23.19
N ALA A 564 -25.98 -0.09 -22.85
CA ALA A 564 -25.43 1.06 -23.57
C ALA A 564 -23.99 1.42 -23.17
N ILE A 565 -23.40 0.75 -22.17
CA ILE A 565 -22.05 1.02 -21.66
C ILE A 565 -21.09 -0.13 -22.02
N GLY A 566 -19.97 0.23 -22.62
CA GLY A 566 -18.75 -0.57 -22.59
C GLY A 566 -17.91 -0.17 -21.39
N TYR A 567 -17.51 -1.11 -20.55
CA TYR A 567 -16.74 -0.83 -19.34
C TYR A 567 -15.37 -1.51 -19.38
N VAL A 568 -14.32 -0.75 -19.07
CA VAL A 568 -12.98 -1.25 -18.79
C VAL A 568 -12.67 -1.01 -17.31
N PRO A 569 -12.51 -2.06 -16.49
CA PRO A 569 -12.18 -1.92 -15.08
C PRO A 569 -10.71 -1.58 -14.85
N GLN A 570 -10.41 -1.05 -13.66
CA GLN A 570 -9.05 -0.78 -13.18
C GLN A 570 -8.24 -2.07 -13.02
N GLU A 571 -8.85 -3.08 -12.38
CA GLU A 571 -8.27 -4.42 -12.26
C GLU A 571 -8.91 -5.34 -13.29
N LEU A 572 -8.07 -5.87 -14.20
CA LEU A 572 -8.52 -6.82 -15.21
C LEU A 572 -8.52 -8.23 -14.64
N ALA A 573 -9.65 -8.93 -14.78
CA ALA A 573 -9.78 -10.34 -14.45
C ALA A 573 -10.26 -11.12 -15.68
N PHE A 574 -9.40 -11.99 -16.21
CA PHE A 574 -9.69 -12.89 -17.31
C PHE A 574 -9.36 -14.34 -16.93
N TYR A 575 -9.93 -15.28 -17.65
CA TYR A 575 -9.50 -16.69 -17.59
C TYR A 575 -8.24 -16.84 -18.46
N ASP A 576 -7.12 -17.17 -17.82
CA ASP A 576 -5.79 -17.18 -18.43
C ASP A 576 -5.61 -18.25 -19.52
N ASP A 577 -6.37 -19.33 -19.44
CA ASP A 577 -6.39 -20.47 -20.36
C ASP A 577 -7.21 -20.22 -21.63
N LEU A 578 -8.16 -19.28 -21.59
CA LEU A 578 -8.93 -18.91 -22.78
C LEU A 578 -8.05 -18.14 -23.76
N SER A 579 -8.22 -18.37 -25.06
CA SER A 579 -7.63 -17.48 -26.05
C SER A 579 -8.30 -16.10 -26.03
N ALA A 580 -7.64 -15.07 -26.57
CA ALA A 580 -8.26 -13.75 -26.73
C ALA A 580 -9.60 -13.82 -27.48
N ARG A 581 -9.68 -14.68 -28.51
CA ARG A 581 -10.90 -14.94 -29.28
C ARG A 581 -11.95 -15.70 -28.48
N ASP A 582 -11.56 -16.70 -27.69
CA ASP A 582 -12.48 -17.45 -26.83
C ASP A 582 -13.02 -16.60 -25.69
N THR A 583 -12.21 -15.70 -25.14
CA THR A 583 -12.62 -14.69 -24.17
C THR A 583 -13.71 -13.80 -24.78
N LEU A 584 -13.49 -13.28 -25.99
CA LEU A 584 -14.52 -12.50 -26.69
C LEU A 584 -15.75 -13.34 -27.06
N LEU A 585 -15.59 -14.62 -27.40
CA LEU A 585 -16.71 -15.53 -27.63
C LEU A 585 -17.55 -15.74 -26.37
N PHE A 586 -16.90 -15.89 -25.21
CA PHE A 586 -17.56 -15.99 -23.91
C PHE A 586 -18.38 -14.72 -23.62
N TYR A 587 -17.77 -13.54 -23.74
CA TYR A 587 -18.49 -12.27 -23.54
C TYR A 587 -19.55 -12.02 -24.61
N ALA A 588 -19.35 -12.48 -25.86
CA ALA A 588 -20.34 -12.38 -26.93
C ALA A 588 -21.58 -13.17 -26.57
N ARG A 589 -21.43 -14.40 -26.08
CA ARG A 589 -22.55 -15.22 -25.59
C ARG A 589 -23.27 -14.57 -24.42
N LEU A 590 -22.54 -14.05 -23.44
CA LEU A 590 -23.11 -13.38 -22.26
C LEU A 590 -23.91 -12.12 -22.66
N LYS A 591 -23.37 -11.32 -23.57
CA LYS A 591 -24.00 -10.09 -24.08
C LYS A 591 -24.99 -10.34 -25.23
N ARG A 592 -25.19 -11.59 -25.64
CA ARG A 592 -26.03 -12.00 -26.80
C ARG A 592 -25.64 -11.30 -28.11
N VAL A 593 -24.34 -11.09 -28.31
CA VAL A 593 -23.75 -10.52 -29.52
C VAL A 593 -23.40 -11.65 -30.49
N PRO A 594 -23.68 -11.52 -31.80
CA PRO A 594 -23.27 -12.52 -32.79
C PRO A 594 -21.76 -12.73 -32.83
N ALA A 595 -21.32 -13.99 -32.94
CA ALA A 595 -19.90 -14.34 -32.99
C ALA A 595 -19.14 -13.67 -34.15
N ALA A 596 -19.84 -13.31 -35.23
CA ALA A 596 -19.28 -12.56 -36.36
C ALA A 596 -18.68 -11.20 -35.97
N ARG A 597 -19.05 -10.65 -34.80
CA ARG A 597 -18.52 -9.38 -34.29
C ARG A 597 -17.14 -9.51 -33.64
N ILE A 598 -16.71 -10.72 -33.28
CA ILE A 598 -15.47 -10.97 -32.53
C ILE A 598 -14.25 -10.51 -33.32
N ASP A 599 -14.14 -10.91 -34.58
CA ASP A 599 -12.95 -10.60 -35.40
C ASP A 599 -12.85 -9.09 -35.67
N ALA A 600 -13.99 -8.40 -35.79
CA ALA A 600 -14.04 -6.94 -35.88
C ALA A 600 -13.64 -6.25 -34.56
N ALA A 601 -14.05 -6.78 -33.41
CA ALA A 601 -13.63 -6.24 -32.09
C ALA A 601 -12.13 -6.44 -31.84
N LEU A 602 -11.54 -7.55 -32.30
CA LEU A 602 -10.10 -7.77 -32.28
C LEU A 602 -9.36 -6.80 -33.22
N ALA A 603 -9.92 -6.52 -34.40
CA ALA A 603 -9.35 -5.58 -35.35
C ALA A 603 -9.32 -4.14 -34.80
N GLU A 604 -10.40 -3.71 -34.13
CA GLU A 604 -10.50 -2.38 -33.51
C GLU A 604 -9.43 -2.09 -32.45
N VAL A 605 -8.85 -3.13 -31.85
CA VAL A 605 -7.79 -2.99 -30.84
C VAL A 605 -6.44 -3.56 -31.28
N GLY A 606 -6.29 -3.92 -32.56
CA GLY A 606 -5.04 -4.44 -33.11
C GLY A 606 -4.61 -5.82 -32.60
N LEU A 607 -5.56 -6.68 -32.19
CA LEU A 607 -5.28 -8.01 -31.61
C LEU A 607 -5.59 -9.19 -32.53
N VAL A 608 -5.89 -8.97 -33.81
CA VAL A 608 -6.25 -10.06 -34.77
C VAL A 608 -5.17 -11.15 -34.81
N ALA A 609 -3.90 -10.77 -34.94
CA ALA A 609 -2.77 -11.71 -34.97
C ALA A 609 -2.54 -12.46 -33.64
N HIS A 610 -3.20 -12.03 -32.57
CA HIS A 610 -3.10 -12.59 -31.24
C HIS A 610 -4.39 -13.25 -30.77
N GLY A 611 -5.42 -13.33 -31.64
CA GLY A 611 -6.72 -13.90 -31.32
C GLY A 611 -6.65 -15.33 -30.78
N ALA A 612 -5.76 -16.16 -31.33
CA ALA A 612 -5.59 -17.55 -30.91
C ALA A 612 -4.64 -17.73 -29.69
N LYS A 613 -3.97 -16.66 -29.23
CA LYS A 613 -3.08 -16.76 -28.08
C LYS A 613 -3.89 -16.84 -26.78
N PRO A 614 -3.52 -17.72 -25.83
CA PRO A 614 -4.07 -17.70 -24.47
C PRO A 614 -3.87 -16.33 -23.82
N VAL A 615 -4.83 -15.90 -22.99
CA VAL A 615 -4.74 -14.63 -22.28
C VAL A 615 -3.49 -14.57 -21.40
N ALA A 616 -3.06 -15.68 -20.80
CA ALA A 616 -1.80 -15.78 -20.05
C ALA A 616 -0.57 -15.29 -20.84
N ALA A 617 -0.56 -15.52 -22.15
CA ALA A 617 0.55 -15.18 -23.04
C ALA A 617 0.46 -13.77 -23.63
N LEU A 618 -0.56 -12.98 -23.26
CA LEU A 618 -0.70 -11.58 -23.65
C LEU A 618 0.09 -10.69 -22.66
N SER A 619 0.81 -9.69 -23.17
CA SER A 619 1.42 -8.66 -22.31
C SER A 619 0.34 -7.84 -21.59
N GLY A 620 0.71 -7.10 -20.53
CA GLY A 620 -0.22 -6.21 -19.82
C GLY A 620 -0.97 -5.26 -20.75
N GLY A 621 -0.25 -4.64 -21.70
CA GLY A 621 -0.85 -3.79 -22.75
C GLY A 621 -1.83 -4.53 -23.67
N MET A 622 -1.53 -5.79 -24.02
CA MET A 622 -2.43 -6.61 -24.82
C MET A 622 -3.67 -7.05 -24.02
N LYS A 623 -3.53 -7.34 -22.71
CA LYS A 623 -4.67 -7.61 -21.82
C LYS A 623 -5.57 -6.37 -21.69
N GLN A 624 -5.00 -5.18 -21.60
CA GLN A 624 -5.75 -3.92 -21.61
C GLN A 624 -6.52 -3.71 -22.92
N ARG A 625 -5.89 -4.00 -24.07
CA ARG A 625 -6.56 -3.97 -25.39
C ARG A 625 -7.66 -5.01 -25.49
N LEU A 626 -7.47 -6.20 -24.94
CA LEU A 626 -8.51 -7.22 -24.88
C LEU A 626 -9.71 -6.76 -24.04
N ALA A 627 -9.47 -6.09 -22.90
CA ALA A 627 -10.52 -5.49 -22.09
C ALA A 627 -11.30 -4.44 -22.87
N LEU A 628 -10.61 -3.58 -23.63
CA LEU A 628 -11.24 -2.63 -24.53
C LEU A 628 -12.06 -3.33 -25.62
N ALA A 629 -11.56 -4.43 -26.22
CA ALA A 629 -12.34 -5.22 -27.17
C ALA A 629 -13.61 -5.83 -26.54
N CYS A 630 -13.53 -6.33 -25.30
CA CYS A 630 -14.70 -6.82 -24.56
C CYS A 630 -15.72 -5.70 -24.29
N ALA A 631 -15.24 -4.48 -24.01
CA ALA A 631 -16.08 -3.29 -23.86
C ALA A 631 -16.77 -2.91 -25.19
N LEU A 632 -16.03 -2.95 -26.30
CA LEU A 632 -16.49 -2.59 -27.65
C LEU A 632 -17.34 -3.65 -28.36
N LEU A 633 -17.38 -4.87 -27.82
CA LEU A 633 -18.00 -6.03 -28.46
C LEU A 633 -19.47 -5.79 -28.87
N ALA A 634 -20.27 -5.17 -28.00
CA ALA A 634 -21.68 -4.85 -28.31
C ALA A 634 -21.86 -3.52 -29.08
N ASN A 635 -20.76 -2.91 -29.54
CA ASN A 635 -20.70 -1.57 -30.11
C ASN A 635 -21.47 -0.51 -29.29
N PRO A 636 -21.18 -0.37 -27.98
CA PRO A 636 -21.90 0.57 -27.14
C PRO A 636 -21.60 2.03 -27.55
N PRO A 637 -22.57 2.95 -27.40
CA PRO A 637 -22.35 4.36 -27.66
C PRO A 637 -21.54 5.07 -26.55
N ILE A 638 -21.43 4.47 -25.37
CA ILE A 638 -20.71 5.03 -24.21
C ILE A 638 -19.59 4.08 -23.79
N LEU A 639 -18.40 4.63 -23.54
CA LEU A 639 -17.28 3.93 -22.89
C LEU A 639 -17.01 4.53 -21.51
N VAL A 640 -17.01 3.67 -20.49
CA VAL A 640 -16.61 4.01 -19.13
C VAL A 640 -15.29 3.30 -18.83
N LEU A 641 -14.27 4.05 -18.41
CA LEU A 641 -12.91 3.53 -18.27
C LEU A 641 -12.37 3.90 -16.87
N ASP A 642 -12.07 2.91 -16.04
CA ASP A 642 -11.54 3.15 -14.69
C ASP A 642 -10.02 2.96 -14.68
N GLU A 643 -9.26 4.06 -14.58
CA GLU A 643 -7.80 4.14 -14.62
C GLU A 643 -7.14 3.20 -15.65
N PRO A 644 -7.53 3.31 -16.94
CA PRO A 644 -7.30 2.26 -17.94
C PRO A 644 -5.85 2.14 -18.42
N THR A 645 -4.92 2.93 -17.88
CA THR A 645 -3.51 3.05 -18.29
C THR A 645 -2.54 2.97 -17.10
N SER A 646 -3.06 2.74 -15.89
CA SER A 646 -2.30 2.70 -14.63
C SER A 646 -1.16 1.67 -14.66
N ASN A 647 -1.40 0.50 -15.25
CA ASN A 647 -0.47 -0.62 -15.33
C ASN A 647 0.25 -0.76 -16.68
N LEU A 648 0.31 0.32 -17.48
CA LEU A 648 0.94 0.32 -18.80
C LEU A 648 2.26 1.10 -18.80
N ASP A 649 3.26 0.57 -19.50
CA ASP A 649 4.45 1.32 -19.89
C ASP A 649 4.09 2.47 -20.87
N THR A 650 5.03 3.38 -21.07
CA THR A 650 4.85 4.58 -21.90
C THR A 650 4.39 4.28 -23.33
N VAL A 651 4.95 3.26 -23.99
CA VAL A 651 4.64 2.93 -25.38
C VAL A 651 3.25 2.30 -25.47
N ALA A 652 2.97 1.31 -24.62
CA ALA A 652 1.68 0.63 -24.57
C ALA A 652 0.55 1.60 -24.21
N ARG A 653 0.80 2.57 -23.33
CA ARG A 653 -0.11 3.65 -22.98
C ARG A 653 -0.43 4.54 -24.18
N ASP A 654 0.58 5.05 -24.88
CA ASP A 654 0.37 5.93 -26.03
C ASP A 654 -0.43 5.23 -27.14
N GLU A 655 -0.14 3.94 -27.37
CA GLU A 655 -0.93 3.12 -28.28
C GLU A 655 -2.39 2.94 -27.80
N PHE A 656 -2.61 2.74 -26.50
CA PHE A 656 -3.96 2.62 -25.93
C PHE A 656 -4.75 3.93 -26.04
N ILE A 657 -4.12 5.08 -25.77
CA ILE A 657 -4.72 6.41 -25.94
C ILE A 657 -5.12 6.63 -27.40
N LYS A 658 -4.29 6.22 -28.37
CA LYS A 658 -4.66 6.29 -29.80
C LYS A 658 -5.92 5.50 -30.11
N LEU A 659 -6.08 4.31 -29.53
CA LEU A 659 -7.32 3.51 -29.68
C LEU A 659 -8.53 4.26 -29.11
N LEU A 660 -8.41 4.85 -27.92
CA LEU A 660 -9.49 5.64 -27.32
C LEU A 660 -9.85 6.89 -28.15
N LEU A 661 -8.84 7.58 -28.70
CA LEU A 661 -9.04 8.71 -29.62
C LEU A 661 -9.80 8.28 -30.88
N GLN A 662 -9.47 7.11 -31.45
CA GLN A 662 -10.21 6.58 -32.60
C GLN A 662 -11.68 6.33 -32.24
N GLN A 663 -11.95 5.77 -31.05
CA GLN A 663 -13.33 5.55 -30.58
C GLN A 663 -14.08 6.88 -30.37
N LYS A 664 -13.40 7.91 -29.84
CA LYS A 664 -13.96 9.26 -29.71
C LYS A 664 -14.28 9.88 -31.08
N VAL A 665 -13.37 9.78 -32.05
CA VAL A 665 -13.56 10.27 -33.43
C VAL A 665 -14.73 9.55 -34.13
N GLN A 666 -14.96 8.28 -33.81
CA GLN A 666 -16.13 7.51 -34.26
C GLN A 666 -17.45 7.92 -33.57
N GLY A 667 -17.43 8.96 -32.73
CA GLY A 667 -18.61 9.55 -32.10
C GLY A 667 -19.02 8.91 -30.78
N LYS A 668 -18.19 8.04 -30.17
CA LYS A 668 -18.49 7.48 -28.84
C LYS A 668 -18.32 8.54 -27.75
N THR A 669 -19.19 8.48 -26.74
CA THR A 669 -19.06 9.26 -25.51
C THR A 669 -18.13 8.55 -24.54
N LEU A 670 -17.18 9.25 -23.91
CA LEU A 670 -16.21 8.70 -22.97
C LEU A 670 -16.40 9.30 -21.58
N LEU A 671 -16.41 8.45 -20.55
CA LEU A 671 -16.25 8.86 -19.14
C LEU A 671 -15.08 8.06 -18.57
N PHE A 672 -14.01 8.72 -18.13
CA PHE A 672 -12.83 8.02 -17.65
C PHE A 672 -12.23 8.63 -16.40
N THR A 673 -11.55 7.82 -15.60
CA THR A 673 -10.74 8.27 -14.46
C THR A 673 -9.27 8.25 -14.83
N SER A 674 -8.54 9.29 -14.45
CA SER A 674 -7.09 9.36 -14.60
C SER A 674 -6.52 10.30 -13.53
N HIS A 675 -5.25 10.08 -13.20
CA HIS A 675 -4.43 10.94 -12.36
C HIS A 675 -3.21 11.48 -13.13
N ARG A 676 -3.18 11.29 -14.46
CA ARG A 676 -2.09 11.74 -15.35
C ARG A 676 -2.55 12.88 -16.25
N LEU A 677 -1.85 14.01 -16.19
CA LEU A 677 -2.22 15.21 -16.94
C LEU A 677 -2.20 14.97 -18.45
N GLU A 678 -1.21 14.24 -18.97
CA GLU A 678 -1.09 14.04 -20.42
C GLU A 678 -2.28 13.28 -21.02
N GLU A 679 -2.84 12.33 -20.27
CA GLU A 679 -4.01 11.55 -20.69
C GLU A 679 -5.26 12.41 -20.73
N VAL A 680 -5.43 13.26 -19.72
CA VAL A 680 -6.55 14.19 -19.63
C VAL A 680 -6.45 15.24 -20.72
N GLU A 681 -5.28 15.81 -20.96
CA GLU A 681 -5.03 16.76 -22.05
C GLU A 681 -5.28 16.14 -23.43
N ALA A 682 -4.89 14.88 -23.64
CA ALA A 682 -5.08 14.21 -24.91
C ALA A 682 -6.55 13.82 -25.19
N LEU A 683 -7.27 13.31 -24.19
CA LEU A 683 -8.57 12.67 -24.38
C LEU A 683 -9.75 13.54 -23.99
N ALA A 684 -9.67 14.27 -22.88
CA ALA A 684 -10.83 14.93 -22.30
C ALA A 684 -11.23 16.16 -23.12
N SER A 685 -12.53 16.40 -23.19
CA SER A 685 -13.12 17.68 -23.59
C SER A 685 -13.43 18.55 -22.37
N ARG A 686 -13.65 17.91 -21.21
CA ARG A 686 -13.96 18.56 -19.93
C ARG A 686 -13.47 17.71 -18.76
N VAL A 687 -13.01 18.36 -17.70
CA VAL A 687 -12.52 17.72 -16.48
C VAL A 687 -13.45 18.06 -15.32
N LEU A 688 -13.84 17.03 -14.58
CA LEU A 688 -14.55 17.13 -13.31
C LEU A 688 -13.58 16.75 -12.21
N VAL A 689 -13.19 17.73 -11.40
CA VAL A 689 -12.29 17.49 -10.26
C VAL A 689 -13.13 17.11 -9.06
N LEU A 690 -12.95 15.88 -8.58
CA LEU A 690 -13.55 15.36 -7.38
C LEU A 690 -12.60 15.52 -6.20
N ASP A 691 -13.14 16.02 -5.09
CA ASP A 691 -12.47 16.08 -3.79
C ASP A 691 -13.41 15.55 -2.73
N SER A 692 -12.97 14.56 -1.97
CA SER A 692 -13.69 14.02 -0.82
C SER A 692 -15.17 13.68 -1.12
N GLY A 693 -15.42 13.11 -2.31
CA GLY A 693 -16.76 12.70 -2.75
C GLY A 693 -17.62 13.81 -3.37
N LYS A 694 -17.11 15.03 -3.52
CA LYS A 694 -17.83 16.20 -4.06
C LYS A 694 -17.20 16.71 -5.35
N LEU A 695 -17.99 17.39 -6.19
CA LEU A 695 -17.45 18.14 -7.31
C LEU A 695 -16.80 19.43 -6.80
N ALA A 696 -15.46 19.47 -6.81
CA ALA A 696 -14.70 20.64 -6.38
C ALA A 696 -14.72 21.74 -7.45
N LEU A 697 -14.42 21.36 -8.70
CA LEU A 697 -14.50 22.28 -9.85
C LEU A 697 -14.69 21.52 -11.16
N THR A 698 -15.10 22.28 -12.18
CA THR A 698 -15.12 21.86 -13.58
C THR A 698 -14.21 22.79 -14.37
N CYS A 699 -13.34 22.23 -15.22
CA CYS A 699 -12.45 23.04 -16.06
C CYS A 699 -12.18 22.38 -17.41
N LEU A 700 -11.58 23.15 -18.32
CA LEU A 700 -10.99 22.61 -19.54
C LEU A 700 -9.70 21.83 -19.19
N PRO A 701 -9.32 20.82 -19.97
CA PRO A 701 -8.09 20.06 -19.73
C PRO A 701 -6.84 20.94 -19.64
N ALA A 702 -6.71 21.93 -20.53
CA ALA A 702 -5.59 22.87 -20.55
C ALA A 702 -5.52 23.79 -19.31
N GLU A 703 -6.62 23.95 -18.59
CA GLU A 703 -6.66 24.74 -17.36
C GLU A 703 -6.31 23.91 -16.11
N LEU A 704 -6.38 22.58 -16.19
CA LEU A 704 -6.30 21.68 -15.04
C LEU A 704 -5.01 21.89 -14.24
N ALA A 705 -3.85 21.86 -14.91
CA ALA A 705 -2.57 22.03 -14.24
C ALA A 705 -2.47 23.37 -13.47
N GLY A 706 -2.92 24.46 -14.10
CA GLY A 706 -2.94 25.78 -13.46
C GLY A 706 -3.92 25.86 -12.30
N ARG A 707 -5.10 25.25 -12.43
CA ARG A 707 -6.11 25.17 -11.36
C ARG A 707 -5.64 24.33 -10.16
N LEU A 708 -4.78 23.34 -10.39
CA LEU A 708 -4.18 22.50 -9.37
C LEU A 708 -2.89 23.08 -8.78
N GLY A 709 -2.41 24.23 -9.29
CA GLY A 709 -1.16 24.84 -8.84
C GLY A 709 0.11 24.03 -9.19
N LEU A 710 0.01 23.10 -10.14
CA LEU A 710 1.13 22.27 -10.57
C LEU A 710 2.11 23.10 -11.39
N ARG A 711 3.34 23.26 -10.89
CA ARG A 711 4.46 23.91 -11.59
C ARG A 711 5.48 22.85 -12.03
N LEU A 712 6.19 23.15 -13.10
CA LEU A 712 7.36 22.43 -13.57
C LEU A 712 8.55 23.37 -13.51
N THR A 713 9.72 22.82 -13.23
CA THR A 713 10.97 23.56 -13.33
C THR A 713 11.68 23.12 -14.61
N LEU A 714 11.83 24.04 -15.56
CA LEU A 714 12.55 23.83 -16.81
C LEU A 714 14.02 24.21 -16.62
N LYS A 715 14.92 23.25 -16.72
CA LYS A 715 16.37 23.47 -16.78
C LYS A 715 16.77 23.76 -18.22
N LEU A 716 17.27 24.96 -18.50
CA LEU A 716 17.77 25.39 -19.81
C LEU A 716 19.30 25.43 -19.77
N ILE A 717 19.97 24.65 -20.61
CA ILE A 717 21.42 24.72 -20.78
C ILE A 717 21.74 25.83 -21.76
N ILE A 718 22.33 26.91 -21.26
CA ILE A 718 22.60 28.14 -22.00
C ILE A 718 24.11 28.45 -21.93
N PRO A 719 24.76 28.75 -23.08
CA PRO A 719 26.17 29.13 -23.11
C PRO A 719 26.48 30.29 -22.16
N GLU A 720 27.63 30.21 -21.48
CA GLU A 720 28.06 31.21 -20.49
C GLU A 720 28.01 32.67 -21.00
N PRO A 721 28.42 33.01 -22.25
CA PRO A 721 28.47 34.39 -22.71
C PRO A 721 27.10 35.09 -22.80
N VAL A 722 26.01 34.33 -22.92
CA VAL A 722 24.65 34.87 -23.14
C VAL A 722 23.70 34.61 -21.97
N ARG A 723 24.16 33.93 -20.91
CA ARG A 723 23.33 33.46 -19.79
C ARG A 723 22.69 34.58 -18.98
N ASP A 724 23.40 35.70 -18.80
CA ASP A 724 22.90 36.84 -18.01
C ASP A 724 21.88 37.68 -18.78
N ASN A 725 22.08 37.79 -20.09
CA ASN A 725 21.09 38.37 -20.98
C ASN A 725 19.83 37.50 -21.02
N ALA A 726 19.99 36.18 -21.15
CA ALA A 726 18.89 35.22 -21.12
C ALA A 726 18.08 35.27 -19.81
N LEU A 727 18.74 35.36 -18.66
CA LEU A 727 18.09 35.49 -17.36
C LEU A 727 17.27 36.79 -17.25
N SER A 728 17.86 37.90 -17.68
CA SER A 728 17.20 39.21 -17.67
C SER A 728 15.98 39.25 -18.61
N LEU A 729 16.07 38.63 -19.78
CA LEU A 729 14.97 38.50 -20.74
C LEU A 729 13.82 37.64 -20.21
N LEU A 730 14.14 36.53 -19.55
CA LEU A 730 13.12 35.67 -18.94
C LEU A 730 12.38 36.39 -17.81
N HIS A 731 13.09 37.16 -16.97
CA HIS A 731 12.45 38.01 -15.95
C HIS A 731 11.59 39.10 -16.58
N ALA A 732 12.06 39.77 -17.64
CA ALA A 732 11.29 40.78 -18.36
C ALA A 732 10.03 40.20 -19.04
N ALA A 733 10.10 38.93 -19.47
CA ALA A 733 8.97 38.18 -20.01
C ALA A 733 8.03 37.60 -18.92
N GLY A 734 8.30 37.88 -17.64
CA GLY A 734 7.45 37.48 -16.52
C GLY A 734 7.67 36.07 -15.98
N PHE A 735 8.75 35.39 -16.38
CA PHE A 735 9.10 34.07 -15.86
C PHE A 735 9.92 34.15 -14.58
N THR A 736 9.67 33.21 -13.65
CA THR A 736 10.52 33.04 -12.47
C THR A 736 11.72 32.19 -12.87
N ALA A 737 12.89 32.82 -13.03
CA ALA A 737 14.11 32.14 -13.47
C ALA A 737 15.29 32.33 -12.51
N SER A 738 16.16 31.34 -12.37
CA SER A 738 17.36 31.37 -11.52
C SER A 738 18.55 30.67 -12.18
N ARG A 739 19.78 30.90 -11.71
CA ARG A 739 20.99 30.23 -12.23
C ARG A 739 21.12 28.82 -11.66
N ASN A 740 21.64 27.88 -12.46
CA ASN A 740 21.94 26.52 -12.02
C ASN A 740 23.26 25.98 -12.60
N GLY A 741 24.38 26.63 -12.27
CA GLY A 741 25.75 26.20 -12.62
C GLY A 741 26.09 26.21 -14.12
N ILE A 742 25.45 25.32 -14.88
CA ILE A 742 25.61 25.10 -16.33
C ILE A 742 24.50 25.76 -17.18
N GLY A 743 23.50 26.38 -16.56
CA GLY A 743 22.34 26.94 -17.27
C GLY A 743 21.41 27.79 -16.39
N LEU A 744 20.14 27.87 -16.77
CA LEU A 744 19.06 28.54 -16.03
C LEU A 744 17.98 27.54 -15.62
N ARG A 745 17.32 27.74 -14.48
CA ARG A 745 16.08 27.08 -14.09
C ARG A 745 14.92 28.06 -14.26
N VAL A 746 13.81 27.62 -14.83
CA VAL A 746 12.63 28.46 -15.09
C VAL A 746 11.38 27.74 -14.61
N ASP A 747 10.67 28.30 -13.65
CA ASP A 747 9.40 27.74 -13.20
C ASP A 747 8.30 28.11 -14.19
N VAL A 748 7.60 27.09 -14.70
CA VAL A 748 6.57 27.22 -15.72
C VAL A 748 5.39 26.32 -15.40
N LEU A 749 4.22 26.68 -15.94
CA LEU A 749 3.09 25.75 -15.99
C LEU A 749 3.37 24.66 -17.05
N PRO A 750 2.89 23.42 -16.87
CA PRO A 750 3.03 22.35 -17.87
C PRO A 750 2.62 22.74 -19.29
N THR A 751 1.58 23.55 -19.41
CA THR A 751 1.04 24.06 -20.67
C THR A 751 1.86 25.17 -21.31
N ALA A 752 2.77 25.81 -20.55
CA ALA A 752 3.61 26.91 -20.99
C ALA A 752 5.10 26.53 -21.11
N LYS A 753 5.44 25.24 -21.11
CA LYS A 753 6.82 24.73 -21.09
C LYS A 753 7.72 25.22 -22.23
N LEU A 754 7.16 25.55 -23.38
CA LEU A 754 7.92 26.07 -24.54
C LEU A 754 8.04 27.59 -24.54
N ALA A 755 7.24 28.30 -23.74
CA ALA A 755 7.21 29.76 -23.77
C ALA A 755 8.55 30.42 -23.38
N PRO A 756 9.30 29.92 -22.36
CA PRO A 756 10.64 30.43 -22.07
C PRO A 756 11.63 30.21 -23.23
N VAL A 757 11.58 29.04 -23.87
CA VAL A 757 12.47 28.70 -24.98
C VAL A 757 12.16 29.58 -26.19
N GLN A 758 10.89 29.82 -26.49
CA GLN A 758 10.45 30.71 -27.57
C GLN A 758 10.86 32.16 -27.31
N ALA A 759 10.74 32.65 -26.07
CA ALA A 759 11.17 33.99 -25.69
C ALA A 759 12.68 34.18 -25.91
N LEU A 760 13.49 33.17 -25.58
CA LEU A 760 14.94 33.20 -25.83
C LEU A 760 15.30 33.12 -27.32
N LEU A 761 14.64 32.23 -28.07
CA LEU A 761 14.87 32.08 -29.51
C LEU A 761 14.45 33.32 -30.32
N ALA A 762 13.40 34.03 -29.91
CA ALA A 762 12.97 35.28 -30.55
C ALA A 762 14.08 36.35 -30.53
N GLU A 763 14.89 36.37 -29.48
CA GLU A 763 16.05 37.25 -29.29
C GLU A 763 17.38 36.61 -29.76
N LYS A 764 17.31 35.52 -30.53
CA LYS A 764 18.45 34.77 -31.08
C LYS A 764 19.40 34.21 -30.02
N ILE A 765 18.90 33.91 -28.81
CA ILE A 765 19.67 33.21 -27.79
C ILE A 765 19.50 31.70 -28.00
N GLU A 766 20.61 31.03 -28.27
CA GLU A 766 20.64 29.58 -28.46
C GLU A 766 20.46 28.83 -27.14
N VAL A 767 19.55 27.87 -27.13
CA VAL A 767 19.33 26.92 -26.03
C VAL A 767 19.92 25.59 -26.46
N ASN A 768 21.08 25.23 -25.89
CA ASN A 768 21.84 24.04 -26.33
C ASN A 768 21.11 22.74 -25.99
N ASN A 769 20.41 22.71 -24.86
CA ASN A 769 19.62 21.58 -24.40
C ASN A 769 18.64 22.03 -23.30
N PHE A 770 17.61 21.24 -23.01
CA PHE A 770 16.70 21.48 -21.89
C PHE A 770 16.29 20.18 -21.20
N GLU A 771 16.06 20.25 -19.89
CA GLU A 771 15.58 19.17 -19.05
C GLU A 771 14.33 19.64 -18.27
N LEU A 772 13.38 18.74 -18.06
CA LEU A 772 12.16 19.00 -17.30
C LEU A 772 12.27 18.32 -15.94
N GLU A 773 12.13 19.09 -14.87
CA GLU A 773 12.00 18.59 -13.51
C GLU A 773 10.60 18.92 -12.97
N ASN A 774 9.98 17.96 -12.29
CA ASN A 774 8.75 18.24 -11.56
C ASN A 774 9.12 19.09 -10.34
N SER A 775 8.42 20.20 -10.09
CA SER A 775 8.77 21.12 -9.00
C SER A 775 8.39 20.58 -7.59
N GLN A 776 8.33 19.26 -7.43
CA GLN A 776 8.13 18.54 -6.16
C GLN A 776 9.13 17.39 -6.02
N GLU A 777 10.41 17.73 -6.22
CA GLU A 777 11.55 16.96 -5.69
C GLU A 777 12.15 17.69 -4.50
#